data_AF-A0A819W887-F1
#
_entry.id   AF-A0A819W887-F1
#
_cell.length_a   1.000
_cell.length_b   1.000
_cell.length_c   1.000
_cell.angle_alpha   90.00
_cell.angle_beta   90.00
_cell.angle_gamma   90.00
#
_symmetry.space_group_name_H-M   'P 1'
#
loop_
_entity.id
_entity.type
_entity.pdbx_description
1 polymer ?
#
loop_
_entity_poly.entity_id
_entity_poly.type
_entity_poly.pdbx_seq_one_letter_code
_entity_poly.pdbx_strand_id
1 'polypeptide(L)'
;MVTALVRKGQHKLKQQFEHNKKMLMLDSTDHRLVQQVYDVKPNKQQIRSIRKIWQAIQNKKQMEEQIQILKHRIHSNCLPPAFNLLDYTLDNINKMLNGSKQSSTDDNDNKQQTILNARRLKKIGRFKYDLLELSIAAGEDKVRHWSKIAKKEKQKLITITEKLKKNNTNSDMFKQLMEAIEALFFRRSSGVTKRYNEQRWRRSQSKLNVRNHPNIFLRLYFANTLIPLSNEQLIIINKGLKFIPPCQSRFFHKEPIKKIIDEEYKRLHTENCKNLTKYTFKTDDTRATEYFSEVKHLLEQLYTKPLPKKLKANARYIYKMITSMQRKLRKANITVGQTDKSKLFFFIDTQEYEEKVKNYMNKTNAYQEITSGICPLADDLHLVTLLLDHLRERKEIIDEQYKQMYPNLQTLELAHIYFNLKVHKPEIPVRPIIASINAPARLISSFLDKLLTPIYNYVTKTITFINSTDLIRRIKEYEEKGYLTSTTLFVIFDVTDLYTMIPRDGAIAALRRFCQKYSTNGKIGNLKVETIIKLASVVLDTNSFAYKDKYYRQIKGGAMGSPFTMVLANIYMLEWEQKLIQHQHRHHEIYGRYIDDVFMTTNLSKEEILQQLNETMKTDPNIKITITISQTLEYLDATIENNNGNLKTSIYHKSTSEPYVLPYESDHPRHIHANIINTALVRAARICST
;
A
#
# COMPACT_ATOMS: atom_id res chain seq x y z
N MET A 1 -12.46 46.23 24.87
CA MET A 1 -12.33 44.95 24.10
C MET A 1 -10.89 44.51 23.88
N VAL A 2 -9.97 45.38 23.43
CA VAL A 2 -8.56 45.04 23.16
C VAL A 2 -7.80 44.57 24.42
N THR A 3 -8.00 45.22 25.58
CA THR A 3 -7.37 44.82 26.85
C THR A 3 -7.84 43.43 27.34
N ALA A 4 -9.08 43.06 27.04
CA ALA A 4 -9.63 41.73 27.34
C ALA A 4 -9.05 40.65 26.42
N LEU A 5 -8.83 40.97 25.13
CA LEU A 5 -8.14 40.10 24.18
C LEU A 5 -6.66 39.89 24.54
N VAL A 6 -5.98 40.94 25.00
CA VAL A 6 -4.58 40.86 25.47
C VAL A 6 -4.49 40.00 26.73
N ARG A 7 -5.40 40.16 27.70
CA ARG A 7 -5.46 39.30 28.89
C ARG A 7 -5.79 37.84 28.54
N LYS A 8 -6.71 37.60 27.60
CA LYS A 8 -7.02 36.24 27.09
C LYS A 8 -5.81 35.60 26.39
N GLY A 9 -5.06 36.37 25.61
CA GLY A 9 -3.82 35.92 24.94
C GLY A 9 -2.69 35.62 25.93
N GLN A 10 -2.51 36.45 26.95
CA GLN A 10 -1.54 36.23 28.02
C GLN A 10 -1.91 35.01 28.88
N HIS A 11 -3.19 34.80 29.17
CA HIS A 11 -3.66 33.61 29.90
C HIS A 11 -3.45 32.33 29.09
N LYS A 12 -3.69 32.37 27.77
CA LYS A 12 -3.47 31.23 26.86
C LYS A 12 -1.98 30.89 26.74
N LEU A 13 -1.11 31.90 26.67
CA LEU A 13 0.35 31.73 26.70
C LEU A 13 0.84 31.16 28.04
N LYS A 14 0.27 31.59 29.16
CA LYS A 14 0.60 31.07 30.50
C LYS A 14 0.14 29.62 30.67
N GLN A 15 -1.04 29.26 30.16
CA GLN A 15 -1.51 27.87 30.15
C GLN A 15 -0.67 26.98 29.23
N GLN A 16 -0.27 27.47 28.07
CA GLN A 16 0.59 26.74 27.15
C GLN A 16 2.02 26.57 27.72
N PHE A 17 2.48 27.55 28.50
CA PHE A 17 3.71 27.47 29.28
C PHE A 17 3.62 26.41 30.40
N GLU A 18 2.57 26.41 31.22
CA GLU A 18 2.39 25.41 32.28
C GLU A 18 2.12 24.00 31.72
N HIS A 19 1.45 23.90 30.57
CA HIS A 19 1.26 22.62 29.85
C HIS A 19 2.58 22.07 29.32
N ASN A 20 3.42 22.91 28.73
CA ASN A 20 4.76 22.52 28.27
C ASN A 20 5.72 22.22 29.44
N LYS A 21 5.54 22.88 30.58
CA LYS A 21 6.27 22.64 31.84
C LYS A 21 5.89 21.29 32.47
N LYS A 22 4.63 20.84 32.37
CA LYS A 22 4.20 19.49 32.78
C LYS A 22 4.63 18.38 31.81
N MET A 23 4.74 18.68 30.51
CA MET A 23 5.18 17.73 29.48
C MET A 23 6.70 17.47 29.48
N LEU A 24 7.49 18.41 30.02
CA LEU A 24 8.95 18.32 30.07
C LEU A 24 9.40 18.04 31.52
N MET A 25 9.35 16.78 31.93
CA MET A 25 10.01 16.30 33.15
C MET A 25 11.54 16.47 33.00
N LEU A 26 12.05 17.64 33.36
CA LEU A 26 13.47 17.90 33.55
C LEU A 26 13.75 17.94 35.06
N ASP A 27 14.90 17.40 35.47
CA ASP A 27 15.33 17.37 36.86
C ASP A 27 15.50 18.81 37.41
N SER A 28 15.23 18.98 38.70
CA SER A 28 15.07 20.26 39.41
C SER A 28 16.24 21.25 39.27
N THR A 29 17.44 20.75 38.95
CA THR A 29 18.66 21.53 38.73
C THR A 29 18.68 22.27 37.38
N ASP A 30 18.02 21.75 36.34
CA ASP A 30 17.97 22.39 35.02
C ASP A 30 16.98 23.58 34.97
N HIS A 31 15.97 23.59 35.85
CA HIS A 31 14.93 24.63 35.88
C HIS A 31 15.47 25.99 36.39
N ARG A 32 16.44 25.97 37.32
CA ARG A 32 17.07 27.20 37.88
C ARG A 32 17.95 27.90 36.85
N LEU A 33 18.71 27.14 36.06
CA LEU A 33 19.55 27.65 34.97
C LEU A 33 18.73 28.28 33.85
N VAL A 34 17.60 27.66 33.48
CA VAL A 34 16.69 28.22 32.47
C VAL A 34 16.01 29.49 32.98
N GLN A 35 15.63 29.57 34.25
CA GLN A 35 15.11 30.80 34.85
C GLN A 35 16.14 31.94 34.85
N GLN A 36 17.40 31.67 35.22
CA GLN A 36 18.47 32.67 35.18
C GLN A 36 18.73 33.23 33.76
N VAL A 37 18.53 32.42 32.70
CA VAL A 37 18.63 32.88 31.30
C VAL A 37 17.50 33.84 30.91
N TYR A 38 16.30 33.70 31.50
CA TYR A 38 15.18 34.60 31.23
C TYR A 38 15.33 35.96 31.92
N ASP A 39 15.99 36.01 33.08
CA ASP A 39 16.22 37.27 33.82
C ASP A 39 17.24 38.20 33.14
N VAL A 40 18.10 37.69 32.26
CA VAL A 40 19.12 38.48 31.53
C VAL A 40 18.55 39.18 30.26
N LYS A 41 17.23 39.11 30.01
CA LYS A 41 16.55 39.66 28.79
C LYS A 41 17.35 39.46 27.48
N PRO A 42 17.73 38.22 27.10
CA PRO A 42 18.48 37.97 25.86
C PRO A 42 17.66 38.35 24.63
N ASN A 43 18.31 38.86 23.60
CA ASN A 43 17.63 39.25 22.37
C ASN A 43 17.11 38.00 21.60
N LYS A 44 16.14 38.20 20.70
CA LYS A 44 15.49 37.11 19.94
C LYS A 44 16.48 36.21 19.19
N GLN A 45 17.64 36.73 18.81
CA GLN A 45 18.65 35.98 18.07
C GLN A 45 19.48 35.06 18.99
N GLN A 46 19.84 35.53 20.19
CA GLN A 46 20.47 34.71 21.23
C GLN A 46 19.55 33.55 21.64
N ILE A 47 18.25 33.82 21.88
CA ILE A 47 17.27 32.77 22.23
C ILE A 47 17.16 31.70 21.13
N ARG A 48 17.14 32.11 19.85
CA ARG A 48 17.09 31.17 18.72
C ARG A 48 18.33 30.28 18.64
N SER A 49 19.52 30.84 18.87
CA SER A 49 20.76 30.08 18.85
C SER A 49 20.86 29.11 20.03
N ILE A 50 20.45 29.53 21.24
CA ILE A 50 20.39 28.65 22.43
C ILE A 50 19.45 27.46 22.18
N ARG A 51 18.24 27.70 21.63
CA ARG A 51 17.29 26.61 21.30
C ARG A 51 17.86 25.62 20.30
N LYS A 52 18.58 26.09 19.28
CA LYS A 52 19.21 25.22 18.28
C LYS A 52 20.35 24.38 18.86
N ILE A 53 21.15 24.96 19.75
CA ILE A 53 22.21 24.24 20.47
C ILE A 53 21.57 23.16 21.35
N TRP A 54 20.55 23.51 22.13
CA TRP A 54 19.85 22.56 23.00
C TRP A 54 19.22 21.40 22.22
N GLN A 55 18.52 21.69 21.12
CA GLN A 55 17.93 20.66 20.25
C GLN A 55 19.00 19.74 19.63
N ALA A 56 20.12 20.31 19.19
CA ALA A 56 21.23 19.51 18.64
C ALA A 56 21.85 18.58 19.69
N ILE A 57 21.94 19.02 20.95
CA ILE A 57 22.45 18.22 22.08
C ILE A 57 21.49 17.09 22.43
N GLN A 58 20.19 17.36 22.52
CA GLN A 58 19.18 16.32 22.79
C GLN A 58 19.20 15.23 21.71
N ASN A 59 19.21 15.63 20.44
CA ASN A 59 19.30 14.70 19.31
C ASN A 59 20.62 13.90 19.30
N LYS A 60 21.72 14.52 19.74
CA LYS A 60 23.01 13.84 19.88
C LYS A 60 22.95 12.77 20.98
N LYS A 61 22.45 13.12 22.17
CA LYS A 61 22.36 12.20 23.32
C LYS A 61 21.47 10.99 23.03
N GLN A 62 20.30 11.23 22.44
CA GLN A 62 19.38 10.15 22.04
C GLN A 62 20.05 9.18 21.04
N MET A 63 20.85 9.69 20.10
CA MET A 63 21.59 8.87 19.16
C MET A 63 22.75 8.11 19.82
N GLU A 64 23.46 8.72 20.77
CA GLU A 64 24.51 8.04 21.54
C GLU A 64 23.96 6.88 22.38
N GLU A 65 22.81 7.06 23.04
CA GLU A 65 22.10 5.99 23.77
C GLU A 65 21.69 4.85 22.84
N GLN A 66 21.14 5.14 21.66
CA GLN A 66 20.80 4.13 20.66
C GLN A 66 22.04 3.36 20.16
N ILE A 67 23.16 4.05 19.93
CA ILE A 67 24.42 3.42 19.53
C ILE A 67 24.94 2.48 20.63
N GLN A 68 24.84 2.86 21.91
CA GLN A 68 25.26 2.00 23.02
C GLN A 68 24.42 0.73 23.12
N ILE A 69 23.10 0.84 22.95
CA ILE A 69 22.20 -0.33 22.89
C ILE A 69 22.60 -1.27 21.75
N LEU A 70 22.92 -0.71 20.57
CA LEU A 70 23.35 -1.51 19.41
C LEU A 70 24.72 -2.16 19.65
N LYS A 71 25.68 -1.45 20.25
CA LYS A 71 27.00 -2.00 20.62
C LYS A 71 26.89 -3.14 21.62
N HIS A 72 26.05 -2.98 22.65
CA HIS A 72 25.78 -4.02 23.63
C HIS A 72 25.16 -5.26 22.98
N ARG A 73 24.21 -5.08 22.06
CA ARG A 73 23.59 -6.20 21.31
C ARG A 73 24.56 -6.96 20.41
N ILE A 74 25.49 -6.27 19.75
CA ILE A 74 26.57 -6.92 19.00
C ILE A 74 27.45 -7.74 19.94
N HIS A 75 27.84 -7.17 21.08
CA HIS A 75 28.68 -7.85 22.05
C HIS A 75 27.99 -9.10 22.65
N SER A 76 26.69 -9.02 22.91
CA SER A 76 25.88 -10.12 23.45
C SER A 76 25.37 -11.11 22.39
N ASN A 77 25.72 -10.95 21.11
CA ASN A 77 25.21 -11.75 19.99
C ASN A 77 23.66 -11.84 19.95
N CYS A 78 22.98 -10.73 20.24
CA CYS A 78 21.52 -10.62 20.21
C CYS A 78 21.05 -9.74 19.04
N LEU A 79 20.14 -10.25 18.20
CA LEU A 79 19.51 -9.47 17.13
C LEU A 79 18.33 -8.65 17.68
N PRO A 80 18.02 -7.46 17.11
CA PRO A 80 16.87 -6.67 17.57
C PRO A 80 15.52 -7.33 17.22
N PRO A 81 14.48 -7.18 18.06
CA PRO A 81 13.15 -7.78 17.84
C PRO A 81 12.50 -7.40 16.49
N ALA A 82 12.76 -6.21 15.98
CA ALA A 82 12.23 -5.74 14.70
C ALA A 82 12.83 -6.45 13.46
N PHE A 83 13.81 -7.34 13.65
CA PHE A 83 14.41 -8.17 12.59
C PHE A 83 14.01 -9.66 12.69
N ASN A 84 12.99 -9.97 13.50
CA ASN A 84 12.49 -11.32 13.73
C ASN A 84 11.70 -11.84 12.54
N LEU A 85 12.34 -12.76 11.81
CA LEU A 85 11.63 -13.80 11.05
C LEU A 85 12.07 -15.20 11.51
N LEU A 86 13.09 -15.29 12.37
CA LEU A 86 13.75 -16.54 12.78
C LEU A 86 14.39 -16.28 14.16
N ASP A 87 13.79 -16.78 15.23
CA ASP A 87 14.27 -16.68 16.63
C ASP A 87 15.53 -17.54 16.89
N TYR A 88 16.59 -17.36 16.11
CA TYR A 88 17.84 -18.09 16.30
C TYR A 88 19.00 -17.12 16.53
N THR A 89 19.62 -17.20 17.72
CA THR A 89 20.91 -16.56 17.98
C THR A 89 22.00 -17.22 17.12
N LEU A 90 23.08 -16.47 16.82
CA LEU A 90 24.23 -17.02 16.07
C LEU A 90 24.80 -18.27 16.78
N ASP A 91 24.67 -18.30 18.11
CA ASP A 91 25.07 -19.39 18.99
C ASP A 91 24.21 -20.64 18.81
N ASN A 92 22.88 -20.49 18.71
CA ASN A 92 21.97 -21.59 18.41
C ASN A 92 22.22 -22.20 17.02
N ILE A 93 22.54 -21.36 16.02
CA ILE A 93 22.89 -21.83 14.67
C ILE A 93 24.21 -22.61 14.68
N ASN A 94 25.20 -22.16 15.47
CA ASN A 94 26.46 -22.90 15.64
C ASN A 94 26.24 -24.25 16.34
N LYS A 95 25.37 -24.29 17.36
CA LYS A 95 24.98 -25.55 18.02
C LYS A 95 24.29 -26.51 17.04
N MET A 96 23.40 -26.03 16.18
CA MET A 96 22.77 -26.85 15.13
C MET A 96 23.79 -27.40 14.11
N LEU A 97 24.78 -26.59 13.70
CA LEU A 97 25.84 -27.02 12.79
C LEU A 97 26.78 -28.08 13.40
N ASN A 98 26.92 -28.06 14.74
CA ASN A 98 27.79 -28.98 15.47
C ASN A 98 27.05 -30.26 15.90
N GLY A 99 25.76 -30.19 16.22
CA GLY A 99 24.93 -31.31 16.66
C GLY A 99 24.55 -32.31 15.55
N SER A 100 24.60 -31.91 14.28
CA SER A 100 24.24 -32.77 13.15
C SER A 100 25.30 -33.83 12.76
N LYS A 101 26.37 -33.98 13.56
CA LYS A 101 27.46 -34.96 13.31
C LYS A 101 27.23 -36.35 13.91
N GLN A 102 26.18 -36.56 14.72
CA GLN A 102 25.92 -37.86 15.38
C GLN A 102 24.46 -38.31 15.17
N SER A 103 24.19 -39.03 14.07
CA SER A 103 23.10 -40.02 13.94
C SER A 103 23.14 -40.68 12.55
N SER A 104 22.70 -41.94 12.50
CA SER A 104 22.91 -42.99 11.50
C SER A 104 22.24 -42.80 10.12
N THR A 105 22.37 -43.83 9.28
CA THR A 105 22.65 -43.86 7.83
C THR A 105 21.51 -43.67 6.83
N ASP A 106 20.31 -43.23 7.19
CA ASP A 106 19.14 -43.36 6.28
C ASP A 106 18.42 -42.07 5.83
N ASP A 107 19.03 -40.88 5.93
CA ASP A 107 18.37 -39.66 5.42
C ASP A 107 19.36 -38.59 4.89
N ASN A 108 20.17 -38.96 3.90
CA ASN A 108 21.28 -38.14 3.40
C ASN A 108 20.81 -36.81 2.76
N ASP A 109 19.66 -36.80 2.09
CA ASP A 109 19.13 -35.59 1.43
C ASP A 109 18.54 -34.58 2.42
N ASN A 110 17.78 -35.04 3.43
CA ASN A 110 17.28 -34.17 4.50
C ASN A 110 18.42 -33.61 5.37
N LYS A 111 19.46 -34.41 5.61
CA LYS A 111 20.63 -33.98 6.39
C LYS A 111 21.47 -32.96 5.62
N GLN A 112 21.68 -33.16 4.32
CA GLN A 112 22.33 -32.17 3.46
C GLN A 112 21.51 -30.87 3.36
N GLN A 113 20.19 -30.96 3.21
CA GLN A 113 19.30 -29.80 3.16
C GLN A 113 19.29 -29.03 4.48
N THR A 114 19.31 -29.73 5.62
CA THR A 114 19.39 -29.12 6.96
C THR A 114 20.72 -28.41 7.18
N ILE A 115 21.84 -29.02 6.79
CA ILE A 115 23.18 -28.39 6.84
C ILE A 115 23.26 -27.19 5.91
N LEU A 116 22.70 -27.30 4.70
CA LEU A 116 22.64 -26.20 3.72
C LEU A 116 21.81 -25.02 4.27
N ASN A 117 20.66 -25.31 4.88
CA ASN A 117 19.80 -24.32 5.53
C ASN A 117 20.49 -23.68 6.74
N ALA A 118 21.17 -24.45 7.59
CA ALA A 118 21.94 -23.92 8.71
C ALA A 118 23.11 -23.02 8.25
N ARG A 119 23.81 -23.39 7.16
CA ARG A 119 24.84 -22.54 6.54
C ARG A 119 24.27 -21.26 5.95
N ARG A 120 23.10 -21.33 5.29
CA ARG A 120 22.36 -20.15 4.79
C ARG A 120 21.95 -19.23 5.93
N LEU A 121 21.40 -19.78 7.01
CA LEU A 121 21.02 -19.04 8.23
C LEU A 121 22.23 -18.36 8.90
N LYS A 122 23.37 -19.04 8.98
CA LYS A 122 24.62 -18.45 9.49
C LYS A 122 25.09 -17.27 8.65
N LYS A 123 25.00 -17.38 7.32
CA LYS A 123 25.36 -16.29 6.38
C LYS A 123 24.41 -15.09 6.53
N ILE A 124 23.11 -15.34 6.68
CA ILE A 124 22.10 -14.31 6.94
C ILE A 124 22.33 -13.64 8.31
N GLY A 125 22.60 -14.42 9.36
CA GLY A 125 22.88 -13.91 10.69
C GLY A 125 24.10 -12.99 10.69
N ARG A 126 25.20 -13.41 10.05
CA ARG A 126 26.42 -12.60 9.94
C ARG A 126 26.20 -11.30 9.15
N PHE A 127 25.44 -11.36 8.05
CA PHE A 127 25.03 -10.18 7.29
C PHE A 127 24.20 -9.19 8.13
N LYS A 128 23.32 -9.67 9.00
CA LYS A 128 22.55 -8.82 9.93
C LYS A 128 23.47 -8.11 10.93
N TYR A 129 24.53 -8.76 11.43
CA TYR A 129 25.54 -8.10 12.28
C TYR A 129 26.32 -7.02 11.52
N ASP A 130 26.76 -7.31 10.29
CA ASP A 130 27.45 -6.33 9.46
C ASP A 130 26.58 -5.07 9.22
N LEU A 131 25.26 -5.24 9.06
CA LEU A 131 24.30 -4.13 8.97
C LEU A 131 24.16 -3.35 10.29
N LEU A 132 24.23 -4.01 11.44
CA LEU A 132 24.23 -3.34 12.75
C LEU A 132 25.50 -2.51 12.93
N GLU A 133 26.67 -3.02 12.52
CA GLU A 133 27.93 -2.27 12.52
C GLU A 133 27.87 -1.03 11.60
N LEU A 134 27.30 -1.17 10.41
CA LEU A 134 27.06 -0.04 9.50
C LEU A 134 26.09 0.99 10.09
N SER A 135 25.06 0.52 10.82
CA SER A 135 24.10 1.40 11.50
C SER A 135 24.76 2.18 12.64
N ILE A 136 25.68 1.55 13.38
CA ILE A 136 26.52 2.22 14.38
C ILE A 136 27.39 3.28 13.70
N ALA A 137 28.09 2.96 12.60
CA ALA A 137 28.93 3.91 11.89
C ALA A 137 28.14 5.12 11.36
N ALA A 138 26.96 4.90 10.79
CA ALA A 138 26.07 5.96 10.34
C ALA A 138 25.51 6.79 11.50
N GLY A 139 25.23 6.15 12.64
CA GLY A 139 24.86 6.82 13.89
C GLY A 139 25.98 7.74 14.39
N GLU A 140 27.22 7.24 14.42
CA GLU A 140 28.41 8.01 14.80
C GLU A 140 28.63 9.22 13.88
N ASP A 141 28.34 9.10 12.58
CA ASP A 141 28.35 10.23 11.64
C ASP A 141 27.27 11.28 11.95
N LYS A 142 26.07 10.86 12.35
CA LYS A 142 25.03 11.78 12.80
C LYS A 142 25.40 12.47 14.11
N VAL A 143 26.02 11.76 15.05
CA VAL A 143 26.57 12.33 16.29
C VAL A 143 27.65 13.38 15.97
N ARG A 144 28.55 13.09 15.02
CA ARG A 144 29.53 14.06 14.50
C ARG A 144 28.85 15.27 13.85
N HIS A 145 27.80 15.06 13.07
CA HIS A 145 27.04 16.13 12.42
C HIS A 145 26.37 17.07 13.43
N TRP A 146 25.65 16.54 14.42
CA TRP A 146 25.03 17.34 15.47
C TRP A 146 26.06 18.06 16.33
N SER A 147 27.21 17.44 16.60
CA SER A 147 28.34 18.09 17.28
C SER A 147 28.89 19.28 16.48
N LYS A 148 28.99 19.18 15.15
CA LYS A 148 29.39 20.30 14.28
C LYS A 148 28.36 21.43 14.30
N ILE A 149 27.06 21.11 14.27
CA ILE A 149 25.98 22.12 14.36
C ILE A 149 26.05 22.86 15.70
N ALA A 150 26.16 22.13 16.81
CA ALA A 150 26.29 22.73 18.14
C ALA A 150 27.51 23.65 18.24
N LYS A 151 28.67 23.20 17.75
CA LYS A 151 29.91 24.01 17.73
C LYS A 151 29.77 25.28 16.88
N LYS A 152 29.15 25.18 15.70
CA LYS A 152 28.92 26.32 14.80
C LYS A 152 27.98 27.36 15.41
N GLU A 153 26.86 26.91 15.98
CA GLU A 153 25.90 27.83 16.61
C GLU A 153 26.46 28.40 17.92
N LYS A 154 27.32 27.67 18.66
CA LYS A 154 28.07 28.19 19.82
C LYS A 154 28.99 29.33 19.41
N GLN A 155 29.77 29.18 18.34
CA GLN A 155 30.66 30.25 17.86
C GLN A 155 29.88 31.51 17.48
N LYS A 156 28.74 31.36 16.79
CA LYS A 156 27.87 32.50 16.48
C LYS A 156 27.37 33.20 17.74
N LEU A 157 27.03 32.44 18.78
CA LEU A 157 26.56 32.98 20.04
C LEU A 157 27.65 33.78 20.75
N ILE A 158 28.88 33.26 20.80
CA ILE A 158 30.06 33.95 21.33
C ILE A 158 30.27 35.28 20.60
N THR A 159 30.29 35.27 19.26
CA THR A 159 30.47 36.50 18.48
C THR A 159 29.33 37.51 18.68
N ILE A 160 28.09 37.05 18.85
CA ILE A 160 26.95 37.94 19.16
C ILE A 160 27.13 38.57 20.55
N THR A 161 27.58 37.79 21.53
CA THR A 161 27.81 38.25 22.90
C THR A 161 29.01 39.21 22.99
N GLU A 162 30.12 38.92 22.31
CA GLU A 162 31.31 39.80 22.25
C GLU A 162 30.99 41.16 21.62
N LYS A 163 30.15 41.18 20.57
CA LYS A 163 29.68 42.44 19.97
C LYS A 163 28.83 43.28 20.93
N LEU A 164 28.14 42.66 21.88
CA LEU A 164 27.31 43.35 22.87
C LEU A 164 28.10 43.82 24.10
N LYS A 165 29.28 43.24 24.39
CA LYS A 165 30.17 43.67 25.48
C LYS A 165 30.64 45.12 25.38
N LYS A 166 30.57 45.73 24.18
CA LYS A 166 30.98 47.14 24.01
C LYS A 166 30.08 48.15 24.75
N ASN A 167 28.87 47.78 25.20
CA ASN A 167 27.89 48.77 25.67
C ASN A 167 27.18 48.52 27.02
N ASN A 168 27.44 47.47 27.82
CA ASN A 168 27.03 47.46 29.26
C ASN A 168 27.50 46.25 30.10
N THR A 169 27.50 46.45 31.41
CA THR A 169 28.04 45.62 32.53
C THR A 169 27.42 44.23 32.78
N ASN A 170 26.52 43.72 31.94
CA ASN A 170 25.93 42.35 32.10
C ASN A 170 26.82 41.20 31.54
N SER A 171 28.05 41.52 31.14
CA SER A 171 29.00 40.61 30.49
C SER A 171 29.52 39.49 31.41
N ASP A 172 29.73 39.77 32.70
CA ASP A 172 30.37 38.83 33.62
C ASP A 172 29.45 37.72 34.13
N MET A 173 28.17 38.01 34.39
CA MET A 173 27.17 36.96 34.67
C MET A 173 27.03 35.99 33.48
N PHE A 174 27.04 36.50 32.25
CA PHE A 174 26.94 35.67 31.05
C PHE A 174 28.20 34.83 30.82
N LYS A 175 29.38 35.33 31.23
CA LYS A 175 30.64 34.59 31.21
C LYS A 175 30.64 33.45 32.25
N GLN A 176 30.18 33.72 33.48
CA GLN A 176 30.00 32.70 34.53
C GLN A 176 28.97 31.63 34.14
N LEU A 177 27.87 32.01 33.46
CA LEU A 177 26.89 31.06 32.92
C LEU A 177 27.50 30.16 31.82
N MET A 178 28.36 30.71 30.97
CA MET A 178 29.08 29.95 29.94
C MET A 178 30.10 28.99 30.54
N GLU A 179 30.81 29.40 31.59
CA GLU A 179 31.73 28.54 32.35
C GLU A 179 30.97 27.42 33.10
N ALA A 180 29.78 27.70 33.64
CA ALA A 180 28.90 26.69 34.25
C ALA A 180 28.35 25.69 33.23
N ILE A 181 27.96 26.15 32.03
CA ILE A 181 27.57 25.29 30.93
C ILE A 181 28.77 24.45 30.46
N GLU A 182 29.98 25.03 30.39
CA GLU A 182 31.21 24.29 30.05
C GLU A 182 31.59 23.23 31.09
N ALA A 183 31.41 23.50 32.38
CA ALA A 183 31.61 22.52 33.46
C ALA A 183 30.60 21.36 33.37
N LEU A 184 29.34 21.63 33.01
CA LEU A 184 28.34 20.60 32.71
C LEU A 184 28.67 19.79 31.44
N PHE A 185 29.33 20.40 30.45
CA PHE A 185 29.82 19.76 29.22
C PHE A 185 30.96 18.76 29.48
N PHE A 186 31.87 19.04 30.43
CA PHE A 186 33.05 18.21 30.70
C PHE A 186 32.80 17.04 31.65
N ARG A 187 31.82 17.12 32.55
CA ARG A 187 31.50 16.05 33.51
C ARG A 187 30.84 14.79 32.92
N ARG A 188 30.54 14.75 31.62
CA ARG A 188 29.92 13.57 30.96
C ARG A 188 30.64 13.10 29.69
N SER A 189 31.78 13.68 29.33
CA SER A 189 32.54 13.32 28.12
C SER A 189 33.91 12.68 28.39
N SER A 190 34.04 11.90 29.46
CA SER A 190 35.21 11.03 29.68
C SER A 190 34.80 9.58 29.45
N GLY A 191 34.98 9.10 28.21
CA GLY A 191 34.66 7.74 27.83
C GLY A 191 34.97 7.43 26.36
N VAL A 192 36.27 7.33 26.06
CA VAL A 192 36.86 6.59 24.92
C VAL A 192 36.74 7.23 23.53
N THR A 193 37.72 8.06 23.15
CA THR A 193 38.35 7.95 21.82
C THR A 193 39.75 8.58 21.80
N LYS A 194 40.81 7.76 21.72
CA LYS A 194 42.06 8.14 21.06
C LYS A 194 42.86 6.89 20.69
N ARG A 195 43.37 6.88 19.45
CA ARG A 195 44.17 5.85 18.75
C ARG A 195 43.40 4.69 18.11
N TYR A 196 42.83 4.90 16.92
CA TYR A 196 42.74 3.81 15.92
C TYR A 196 42.50 4.20 14.44
N ASN A 197 42.49 5.48 14.01
CA ASN A 197 41.90 5.82 12.69
C ASN A 197 42.71 6.71 11.75
N GLU A 198 44.03 6.48 11.61
CA GLU A 198 44.77 7.03 10.45
C GLU A 198 45.35 5.95 9.51
N GLN A 199 45.50 4.70 9.97
CA GLN A 199 45.94 3.60 9.09
C GLN A 199 44.79 2.81 8.45
N ARG A 200 43.54 2.92 8.94
CA ARG A 200 42.39 2.17 8.38
C ARG A 200 41.70 2.89 7.22
N TRP A 201 41.74 4.22 7.17
CA TRP A 201 41.14 5.00 6.07
C TRP A 201 41.84 4.75 4.72
N ARG A 202 43.16 4.54 4.73
CA ARG A 202 43.92 4.15 3.52
C ARG A 202 43.75 2.69 3.12
N ARG A 203 43.45 1.78 4.06
CA ARG A 203 43.14 0.36 3.76
C ARG A 203 41.69 0.12 3.29
N SER A 204 40.77 1.03 3.57
CA SER A 204 39.36 0.93 3.14
C SER A 204 39.13 1.32 1.67
N GLN A 205 40.03 2.09 1.05
CA GLN A 205 39.94 2.44 -0.37
C GLN A 205 40.48 1.33 -1.31
N SER A 206 41.40 0.47 -0.84
CA SER A 206 42.04 -0.57 -1.67
C SER A 206 41.42 -1.97 -1.57
N LYS A 207 40.35 -2.17 -0.78
CA LYS A 207 39.57 -3.42 -0.74
C LYS A 207 38.09 -3.25 -1.12
N LEU A 208 37.70 -2.09 -1.66
CA LEU A 208 36.41 -1.89 -2.32
C LEU A 208 36.38 -2.57 -3.69
N ASN A 209 36.60 -3.89 -3.71
CA ASN A 209 36.07 -4.72 -4.77
C ASN A 209 34.57 -4.85 -4.50
N VAL A 210 33.82 -3.84 -4.93
CA VAL A 210 32.35 -3.80 -4.98
C VAL A 210 31.87 -4.79 -6.04
N ARG A 211 32.08 -6.09 -5.76
CA ARG A 211 31.58 -7.20 -6.57
C ARG A 211 30.68 -8.17 -5.82
N ASN A 212 30.46 -8.02 -4.50
CA ASN A 212 29.71 -9.02 -3.73
C ASN A 212 28.84 -8.46 -2.57
N HIS A 213 27.98 -7.46 -2.84
CA HIS A 213 26.90 -7.10 -1.89
C HIS A 213 25.51 -7.14 -2.54
N PRO A 214 24.90 -8.33 -2.73
CA PRO A 214 23.45 -8.41 -2.79
C PRO A 214 22.90 -8.23 -1.37
N ASN A 215 21.74 -7.59 -1.21
CA ASN A 215 20.97 -7.39 0.04
C ASN A 215 20.98 -5.99 0.68
N ILE A 216 21.03 -4.91 -0.11
CA ILE A 216 20.38 -3.66 0.33
C ILE A 216 18.86 -3.88 0.23
N PHE A 217 18.20 -4.35 1.30
CA PHE A 217 16.74 -4.37 1.47
C PHE A 217 15.92 -4.44 0.18
N LEU A 218 16.16 -5.44 -0.67
CA LEU A 218 15.50 -5.51 -1.96
C LEU A 218 14.04 -5.93 -1.72
N ARG A 219 13.12 -4.95 -1.63
CA ARG A 219 11.66 -5.17 -1.63
C ARG A 219 11.15 -5.44 -3.06
N LEU A 220 12.01 -5.99 -3.89
CA LEU A 220 11.76 -6.24 -5.30
C LEU A 220 11.71 -7.75 -5.48
N TYR A 221 10.65 -8.22 -6.10
CA TYR A 221 10.60 -9.62 -6.51
C TYR A 221 11.49 -9.77 -7.74
N PHE A 222 12.51 -10.62 -7.61
CA PHE A 222 13.43 -10.95 -8.69
C PHE A 222 13.23 -12.41 -9.08
N ALA A 223 12.73 -12.62 -10.29
CA ALA A 223 12.83 -13.92 -10.93
C ALA A 223 14.26 -14.04 -11.49
N ASN A 224 15.18 -14.67 -10.73
CA ASN A 224 16.46 -15.23 -11.20
C ASN A 224 17.35 -14.43 -12.19
N THR A 225 17.25 -13.10 -12.28
CA THR A 225 17.99 -12.30 -13.27
C THR A 225 18.96 -11.30 -12.65
N LEU A 226 20.15 -11.20 -13.24
CA LEU A 226 21.11 -10.11 -13.00
C LEU A 226 20.56 -8.82 -13.59
N ILE A 227 20.02 -7.96 -12.74
CA ILE A 227 19.47 -6.67 -13.18
C ILE A 227 20.61 -5.68 -13.43
N PRO A 228 20.69 -5.05 -14.62
CA PRO A 228 21.78 -4.16 -15.00
C PRO A 228 21.63 -2.76 -14.38
N LEU A 229 21.17 -2.65 -13.14
CA LEU A 229 20.93 -1.38 -12.45
C LEU A 229 22.01 -1.10 -11.42
N SER A 230 22.39 0.17 -11.27
CA SER A 230 23.31 0.59 -10.22
C SER A 230 22.62 0.57 -8.84
N ASN A 231 23.41 0.61 -7.76
CA ASN A 231 22.87 0.71 -6.41
C ASN A 231 21.97 1.94 -6.22
N GLU A 232 22.32 3.09 -6.80
CA GLU A 232 21.50 4.32 -6.75
C GLU A 232 20.14 4.13 -7.45
N GLN A 233 20.13 3.40 -8.58
CA GLN A 233 18.93 3.07 -9.33
C GLN A 233 18.01 2.14 -8.52
N LEU A 234 18.59 1.11 -7.89
CA LEU A 234 17.87 0.19 -7.02
C LEU A 234 17.27 0.91 -5.81
N ILE A 235 17.97 1.87 -5.21
CA ILE A 235 17.45 2.68 -4.09
C ILE A 235 16.18 3.43 -4.50
N ILE A 236 16.13 4.02 -5.71
CA ILE A 236 14.94 4.73 -6.20
C ILE A 236 13.77 3.77 -6.40
N ILE A 237 14.00 2.64 -7.06
CA ILE A 237 12.93 1.66 -7.32
C ILE A 237 12.39 1.11 -6.00
N ASN A 238 13.26 0.89 -5.01
CA ASN A 238 12.88 0.39 -3.69
C ASN A 238 12.03 1.38 -2.87
N LYS A 239 11.87 2.63 -3.32
CA LYS A 239 10.90 3.56 -2.73
C LYS A 239 9.44 3.14 -2.99
N GLY A 240 9.22 2.20 -3.92
CA GLY A 240 7.92 1.59 -4.18
C GLY A 240 7.04 2.41 -5.12
N LEU A 241 5.91 1.81 -5.52
CA LEU A 241 4.96 2.41 -6.47
C LEU A 241 4.22 3.62 -5.91
N LYS A 242 4.14 3.75 -4.58
CA LYS A 242 3.55 4.89 -3.89
C LYS A 242 4.49 6.09 -3.77
N PHE A 243 5.75 5.98 -4.19
CA PHE A 243 6.68 7.10 -4.15
C PHE A 243 6.39 8.07 -5.30
N ILE A 244 6.04 9.31 -4.95
CA ILE A 244 5.91 10.40 -5.91
C ILE A 244 7.21 11.20 -5.88
N PRO A 245 7.97 11.25 -6.98
CA PRO A 245 9.14 12.11 -7.09
C PRO A 245 8.76 13.59 -6.87
N PRO A 246 9.58 14.36 -6.16
CA PRO A 246 9.36 15.79 -5.99
C PRO A 246 9.13 16.51 -7.32
N CYS A 247 8.10 17.37 -7.36
CA CYS A 247 7.78 18.24 -8.50
C CYS A 247 7.35 17.50 -9.78
N GLN A 248 6.77 16.30 -9.68
CA GLN A 248 6.35 15.51 -10.85
C GLN A 248 5.42 16.29 -11.82
N SER A 249 4.49 17.09 -11.30
CA SER A 249 3.57 17.88 -12.13
C SER A 249 4.25 18.96 -12.99
N ARG A 250 5.46 19.40 -12.65
CA ARG A 250 6.16 20.48 -13.37
C ARG A 250 7.23 20.01 -14.35
N PHE A 251 7.66 18.74 -14.27
CA PHE A 251 8.72 18.20 -15.13
C PHE A 251 8.23 17.14 -16.12
N PHE A 252 7.04 16.58 -15.93
CA PHE A 252 6.57 15.42 -16.69
C PHE A 252 5.37 15.70 -17.61
N HIS A 253 4.75 16.88 -17.53
CA HIS A 253 3.71 17.28 -18.49
C HIS A 253 4.34 17.90 -19.74
N LYS A 254 3.95 17.40 -20.92
CA LYS A 254 4.26 18.02 -22.21
C LYS A 254 3.35 19.23 -22.51
N GLU A 255 2.30 19.41 -21.72
CA GLU A 255 1.30 20.44 -21.94
C GLU A 255 1.71 21.81 -21.39
N PRO A 256 1.28 22.91 -22.03
CA PRO A 256 1.51 24.25 -21.51
C PRO A 256 0.93 24.43 -20.10
N ILE A 257 1.67 25.10 -19.21
CA ILE A 257 1.24 25.37 -17.81
C ILE A 257 -0.16 26.01 -17.76
N LYS A 258 -0.49 26.88 -18.73
CA LYS A 258 -1.80 27.52 -18.84
C LYS A 258 -2.94 26.50 -18.98
N LYS A 259 -2.76 25.47 -19.81
CA LYS A 259 -3.74 24.40 -20.00
C LYS A 259 -3.96 23.61 -18.71
N ILE A 260 -2.87 23.30 -17.99
CA ILE A 260 -2.92 22.61 -16.69
C ILE A 260 -3.73 23.44 -15.68
N ILE A 261 -3.47 24.75 -15.61
CA ILE A 261 -4.21 25.65 -14.71
C ILE A 261 -5.69 25.70 -15.09
N ASP A 262 -6.01 25.83 -16.38
CA ASP A 262 -7.40 25.91 -16.85
C ASP A 262 -8.17 24.60 -16.58
N GLU A 263 -7.54 23.42 -16.73
CA GLU A 263 -8.15 22.14 -16.39
C GLU A 263 -8.37 21.96 -14.89
N GLU A 264 -7.37 22.29 -14.07
CA GLU A 264 -7.48 22.21 -12.61
C GLU A 264 -8.53 23.20 -12.08
N TYR A 265 -8.57 24.40 -12.66
CA TYR A 265 -9.60 25.40 -12.38
C TYR A 265 -10.98 24.88 -12.75
N LYS A 266 -11.18 24.32 -13.95
CA LYS A 266 -12.48 23.74 -14.36
C LYS A 266 -12.95 22.66 -13.39
N ARG A 267 -12.03 21.81 -12.92
CA ARG A 267 -12.34 20.76 -11.95
C ARG A 267 -12.78 21.36 -10.61
N LEU A 268 -11.98 22.27 -10.05
CA LEU A 268 -12.29 22.95 -8.79
C LEU A 268 -13.58 23.76 -8.89
N HIS A 269 -13.81 24.44 -10.01
CA HIS A 269 -15.04 25.16 -10.29
C HIS A 269 -16.25 24.22 -10.27
N THR A 270 -16.17 23.09 -10.95
CA THR A 270 -17.25 22.09 -11.02
C THR A 270 -17.58 21.50 -9.64
N GLU A 271 -16.56 21.11 -8.86
CA GLU A 271 -16.75 20.56 -7.51
C GLU A 271 -17.33 21.60 -6.54
N ASN A 272 -16.80 22.83 -6.56
CA ASN A 272 -17.29 23.89 -5.70
C ASN A 272 -18.68 24.38 -6.10
N CYS A 273 -19.03 24.43 -7.39
CA CYS A 273 -20.40 24.71 -7.83
C CYS A 273 -21.39 23.70 -7.24
N LYS A 274 -21.11 22.40 -7.34
CA LYS A 274 -21.95 21.36 -6.73
C LYS A 274 -22.15 21.57 -5.23
N ASN A 275 -21.09 21.97 -4.53
CA ASN A 275 -21.16 22.27 -3.09
C ASN A 275 -21.94 23.56 -2.79
N LEU A 276 -21.76 24.62 -3.56
CA LEU A 276 -22.47 25.89 -3.38
C LEU A 276 -23.97 25.74 -3.62
N THR A 277 -24.36 25.02 -4.67
CA THR A 277 -25.78 24.73 -4.95
C THR A 277 -26.43 23.92 -3.82
N LYS A 278 -25.69 23.00 -3.18
CA LYS A 278 -26.16 22.22 -2.01
C LYS A 278 -26.50 23.11 -0.81
N TYR A 279 -25.88 24.27 -0.69
CA TYR A 279 -26.14 25.27 0.36
C TYR A 279 -26.93 26.47 -0.16
N THR A 280 -27.71 26.30 -1.25
CA THR A 280 -28.61 27.33 -1.80
C THR A 280 -27.93 28.63 -2.25
N PHE A 281 -26.61 28.60 -2.50
CA PHE A 281 -25.93 29.73 -3.15
C PHE A 281 -26.11 29.64 -4.66
N LYS A 282 -26.60 30.73 -5.25
CA LYS A 282 -26.66 30.94 -6.69
C LYS A 282 -25.24 31.10 -7.24
N THR A 283 -24.89 30.33 -8.27
CA THR A 283 -23.52 30.31 -8.85
C THR A 283 -23.21 31.56 -9.69
N ASP A 284 -24.23 32.32 -10.03
CA ASP A 284 -24.22 33.62 -10.71
C ASP A 284 -24.21 34.82 -9.73
N ASP A 285 -24.18 34.57 -8.41
CA ASP A 285 -23.97 35.61 -7.39
C ASP A 285 -22.60 36.28 -7.59
N THR A 286 -22.54 37.60 -7.42
CA THR A 286 -21.32 38.41 -7.52
C THR A 286 -20.22 37.86 -6.60
N ARG A 287 -20.59 37.40 -5.40
CA ARG A 287 -19.65 36.79 -4.42
C ARG A 287 -19.07 35.46 -4.91
N ALA A 288 -19.87 34.65 -5.62
CA ALA A 288 -19.41 33.40 -6.21
C ALA A 288 -18.44 33.68 -7.37
N THR A 289 -18.76 34.69 -8.19
CA THR A 289 -17.90 35.13 -9.30
C THR A 289 -16.55 35.64 -8.80
N GLU A 290 -16.54 36.48 -7.75
CA GLU A 290 -15.31 36.97 -7.10
C GLU A 290 -14.49 35.83 -6.50
N TYR A 291 -15.14 34.91 -5.78
CA TYR A 291 -14.49 33.72 -5.23
C TYR A 291 -13.80 32.89 -6.31
N PHE A 292 -14.50 32.58 -7.41
CA PHE A 292 -13.94 31.79 -8.49
C PHE A 292 -12.83 32.52 -9.25
N SER A 293 -12.93 33.84 -9.42
CA SER A 293 -11.85 34.65 -9.97
C SER A 293 -10.59 34.54 -9.10
N GLU A 294 -10.73 34.66 -7.77
CA GLU A 294 -9.58 34.57 -6.89
C GLU A 294 -8.98 33.17 -6.76
N VAL A 295 -9.80 32.13 -6.85
CA VAL A 295 -9.29 30.75 -6.97
C VAL A 295 -8.44 30.61 -8.23
N LYS A 296 -8.88 31.15 -9.38
CA LYS A 296 -8.08 31.12 -10.61
C LYS A 296 -6.78 31.90 -10.45
N HIS A 297 -6.84 33.11 -9.89
CA HIS A 297 -5.65 33.92 -9.65
C HIS A 297 -4.65 33.20 -8.73
N LEU A 298 -5.11 32.60 -7.64
CA LEU A 298 -4.27 31.87 -6.70
C LEU A 298 -3.59 30.66 -7.39
N LEU A 299 -4.31 29.92 -8.22
CA LEU A 299 -3.74 28.83 -9.02
C LEU A 299 -2.63 29.35 -9.95
N GLU A 300 -2.86 30.44 -10.68
CA GLU A 300 -1.87 31.04 -11.55
C GLU A 300 -0.60 31.46 -10.77
N GLN A 301 -0.76 32.10 -9.61
CA GLN A 301 0.38 32.44 -8.74
C GLN A 301 1.15 31.20 -8.25
N LEU A 302 0.43 30.15 -7.84
CA LEU A 302 1.04 28.92 -7.33
C LEU A 302 1.81 28.17 -8.41
N TYR A 303 1.32 28.13 -9.65
CA TYR A 303 1.97 27.44 -10.76
C TYR A 303 3.12 28.24 -11.39
N THR A 304 3.06 29.57 -11.34
CA THR A 304 4.11 30.47 -11.88
C THR A 304 5.28 30.70 -10.91
N LYS A 305 5.08 30.50 -9.61
CA LYS A 305 6.15 30.65 -8.60
C LYS A 305 7.35 29.76 -8.91
N PRO A 306 8.59 30.29 -8.97
CA PRO A 306 9.77 29.50 -9.30
C PRO A 306 10.09 28.48 -8.21
N LEU A 307 10.42 27.25 -8.62
CA LEU A 307 10.84 26.20 -7.69
C LEU A 307 12.23 26.51 -7.10
N PRO A 308 12.48 26.18 -5.82
CA PRO A 308 13.83 26.22 -5.24
C PRO A 308 14.84 25.44 -6.08
N LYS A 309 16.04 26.02 -6.31
CA LYS A 309 17.11 25.43 -7.15
C LYS A 309 17.43 23.98 -6.77
N LYS A 310 17.46 23.67 -5.47
CA LYS A 310 17.73 22.32 -4.95
C LYS A 310 16.66 21.30 -5.37
N LEU A 311 15.38 21.68 -5.32
CA LEU A 311 14.28 20.79 -5.73
C LEU A 311 14.31 20.54 -7.24
N LYS A 312 14.58 21.59 -8.04
CA LYS A 312 14.76 21.48 -9.50
C LYS A 312 15.93 20.55 -9.86
N ALA A 313 17.06 20.65 -9.15
CA ALA A 313 18.20 19.76 -9.36
C ALA A 313 17.86 18.30 -9.01
N ASN A 314 17.21 18.07 -7.86
CA ASN A 314 16.79 16.74 -7.43
C ASN A 314 15.79 16.10 -8.41
N ALA A 315 14.78 16.84 -8.86
CA ALA A 315 13.80 16.33 -9.83
C ALA A 315 14.46 15.92 -11.15
N ARG A 316 15.37 16.76 -11.67
CA ARG A 316 16.18 16.44 -12.87
C ARG A 316 17.05 15.21 -12.69
N TYR A 317 17.67 15.04 -11.52
CA TYR A 317 18.49 13.87 -11.22
C TYR A 317 17.64 12.59 -11.21
N ILE A 318 16.50 12.60 -10.51
CA ILE A 318 15.57 11.46 -10.49
C ILE A 318 15.06 11.13 -11.90
N TYR A 319 14.70 12.15 -12.69
CA TYR A 319 14.29 11.95 -14.07
C TYR A 319 15.37 11.25 -14.91
N LYS A 320 16.60 11.76 -14.89
CA LYS A 320 17.74 11.15 -15.58
C LYS A 320 17.97 9.71 -15.12
N MET A 321 17.81 9.45 -13.82
CA MET A 321 17.93 8.11 -13.27
C MET A 321 16.86 7.18 -13.83
N ILE A 322 15.59 7.58 -13.83
CA ILE A 322 14.47 6.82 -14.38
C ILE A 322 14.67 6.52 -15.87
N THR A 323 15.02 7.52 -16.66
CA THR A 323 15.28 7.33 -18.10
C THR A 323 16.46 6.38 -18.33
N SER A 324 17.52 6.48 -17.53
CA SER A 324 18.64 5.54 -17.61
C SER A 324 18.21 4.12 -17.25
N MET A 325 17.40 3.94 -16.19
CA MET A 325 16.87 2.62 -15.80
C MET A 325 16.05 2.01 -16.93
N GLN A 326 15.09 2.76 -17.49
CA GLN A 326 14.25 2.30 -18.60
C GLN A 326 15.09 1.83 -19.79
N ARG A 327 16.12 2.58 -20.17
CA ARG A 327 17.02 2.20 -21.28
C ARG A 327 17.77 0.91 -20.99
N LYS A 328 18.34 0.77 -19.78
CA LYS A 328 19.12 -0.42 -19.39
C LYS A 328 18.24 -1.66 -19.32
N LEU A 329 17.03 -1.55 -18.76
CA LEU A 329 16.09 -2.65 -18.65
C LEU A 329 15.57 -3.10 -20.01
N ARG A 330 15.27 -2.16 -20.92
CA ARG A 330 14.94 -2.48 -22.32
C ARG A 330 16.08 -3.20 -23.02
N LYS A 331 17.32 -2.72 -22.88
CA LYS A 331 18.50 -3.35 -23.49
C LYS A 331 18.74 -4.78 -22.96
N ALA A 332 18.37 -5.05 -21.72
CA ALA A 332 18.52 -6.36 -21.09
C ALA A 332 17.28 -7.25 -21.24
N ASN A 333 16.28 -6.86 -22.04
CA ASN A 333 15.02 -7.61 -22.21
C ASN A 333 14.33 -7.95 -20.88
N ILE A 334 14.28 -7.00 -19.95
CA ILE A 334 13.61 -7.18 -18.65
C ILE A 334 12.25 -6.50 -18.66
N THR A 335 11.19 -7.28 -18.42
CA THR A 335 9.83 -6.79 -18.20
C THR A 335 9.71 -6.26 -16.78
N VAL A 336 9.08 -5.09 -16.66
CA VAL A 336 8.78 -4.44 -15.38
C VAL A 336 7.28 -4.30 -15.24
N GLY A 337 6.75 -4.68 -14.09
CA GLY A 337 5.33 -4.49 -13.80
C GLY A 337 5.04 -4.42 -12.31
N GLN A 338 3.76 -4.47 -11.98
CA GLN A 338 3.26 -4.45 -10.61
C GLN A 338 2.77 -5.83 -10.18
N THR A 339 3.12 -6.23 -8.97
CA THR A 339 2.61 -7.48 -8.37
C THR A 339 1.14 -7.35 -7.95
N ASP A 340 0.39 -8.45 -8.03
CA ASP A 340 -1.07 -8.47 -7.88
C ASP A 340 -1.55 -7.91 -6.52
N LYS A 341 -1.22 -8.59 -5.41
CA LYS A 341 -1.68 -8.21 -4.06
C LYS A 341 -0.73 -7.26 -3.33
N SER A 342 0.59 -7.39 -3.54
CA SER A 342 1.61 -6.65 -2.79
C SER A 342 1.85 -5.23 -3.27
N LYS A 343 1.45 -4.93 -4.52
CA LYS A 343 1.66 -3.62 -5.16
C LYS A 343 3.14 -3.18 -5.15
N LEU A 344 4.05 -4.15 -5.29
CA LEU A 344 5.49 -3.95 -5.45
C LEU A 344 5.89 -4.05 -6.94
N PHE A 345 7.03 -3.49 -7.31
CA PHE A 345 7.63 -3.73 -8.62
C PHE A 345 8.15 -5.17 -8.70
N PHE A 346 7.92 -5.82 -9.85
CA PHE A 346 8.62 -7.05 -10.23
C PHE A 346 9.52 -6.80 -11.43
N PHE A 347 10.60 -7.58 -11.50
CA PHE A 347 11.51 -7.64 -12.63
C PHE A 347 11.67 -9.10 -13.02
N ILE A 348 11.42 -9.38 -14.30
CA ILE A 348 11.44 -10.73 -14.85
C ILE A 348 12.01 -10.66 -16.26
N ASP A 349 12.74 -11.69 -16.67
CA ASP A 349 13.14 -11.83 -18.06
C ASP A 349 11.89 -11.81 -18.96
N THR A 350 11.98 -11.12 -20.09
CA THR A 350 10.82 -10.98 -20.97
C THR A 350 10.35 -12.34 -21.48
N GLN A 351 11.26 -13.26 -21.83
CA GLN A 351 10.89 -14.59 -22.33
C GLN A 351 10.19 -15.41 -21.24
N GLU A 352 10.73 -15.42 -20.01
CA GLU A 352 10.11 -16.12 -18.87
C GLU A 352 8.69 -15.58 -18.58
N TYR A 353 8.51 -14.26 -18.66
CA TYR A 353 7.19 -13.63 -18.50
C TYR A 353 6.21 -14.11 -19.58
N GLU A 354 6.65 -14.16 -20.84
CA GLU A 354 5.80 -14.62 -21.94
C GLU A 354 5.44 -16.10 -21.85
N GLU A 355 6.36 -16.94 -21.40
CA GLU A 355 6.07 -18.35 -21.16
C GLU A 355 5.00 -18.51 -20.09
N LYS A 356 5.09 -17.74 -18.99
CA LYS A 356 4.05 -17.72 -17.95
C LYS A 356 2.69 -17.26 -18.50
N VAL A 357 2.67 -16.24 -19.35
CA VAL A 357 1.44 -15.75 -19.99
C VAL A 357 0.85 -16.82 -20.92
N LYS A 358 1.68 -17.40 -21.80
CA LYS A 358 1.26 -18.46 -22.74
C LYS A 358 0.72 -19.68 -22.00
N ASN A 359 1.41 -20.12 -20.95
CA ASN A 359 0.97 -21.24 -20.11
C ASN A 359 -0.38 -20.95 -19.46
N TYR A 360 -0.61 -19.71 -19.00
CA TYR A 360 -1.90 -19.31 -18.44
C TYR A 360 -3.02 -19.29 -19.50
N MET A 361 -2.77 -18.69 -20.66
CA MET A 361 -3.75 -18.66 -21.77
C MET A 361 -4.12 -20.09 -22.21
N ASN A 362 -3.12 -20.98 -22.36
CA ASN A 362 -3.33 -22.37 -22.73
C ASN A 362 -4.09 -23.16 -21.64
N LYS A 363 -3.70 -23.00 -20.36
CA LYS A 363 -4.35 -23.68 -19.23
C LYS A 363 -5.84 -23.32 -19.11
N THR A 364 -6.18 -22.05 -19.34
CA THR A 364 -7.55 -21.56 -19.22
C THR A 364 -8.38 -21.81 -20.47
N ASN A 365 -7.74 -21.86 -21.64
CA ASN A 365 -8.36 -21.92 -22.96
C ASN A 365 -9.49 -20.87 -23.13
N ALA A 366 -9.32 -19.72 -22.46
CA ALA A 366 -10.36 -18.70 -22.36
C ALA A 366 -10.24 -17.63 -23.45
N TYR A 367 -9.14 -17.60 -24.19
CA TYR A 367 -8.82 -16.58 -25.17
C TYR A 367 -8.54 -17.22 -26.52
N GLN A 368 -9.23 -16.75 -27.54
CA GLN A 368 -9.09 -17.20 -28.92
C GLN A 368 -8.41 -16.10 -29.74
N GLU A 369 -7.36 -16.46 -30.48
CA GLU A 369 -6.70 -15.53 -31.41
C GLU A 369 -7.62 -15.26 -32.62
N ILE A 370 -7.73 -14.00 -33.02
CA ILE A 370 -8.43 -13.57 -34.23
C ILE A 370 -7.42 -13.64 -35.38
N THR A 371 -7.47 -14.74 -36.14
CA THR A 371 -6.46 -15.08 -37.17
C THR A 371 -6.53 -14.24 -38.43
N SER A 372 -7.60 -13.48 -38.65
CA SER A 372 -7.72 -12.56 -39.79
C SER A 372 -6.71 -11.41 -39.75
N GLY A 373 -6.15 -11.11 -38.58
CA GLY A 373 -5.26 -9.95 -38.38
C GLY A 373 -5.97 -8.59 -38.45
N ILE A 374 -7.29 -8.59 -38.68
CA ILE A 374 -8.10 -7.37 -38.74
C ILE A 374 -8.47 -6.96 -37.31
N CYS A 375 -8.32 -5.67 -37.00
CA CYS A 375 -8.70 -5.11 -35.71
C CYS A 375 -10.22 -5.26 -35.50
N PRO A 376 -10.69 -5.92 -34.43
CA PRO A 376 -12.11 -6.19 -34.20
C PRO A 376 -12.90 -4.97 -33.71
N LEU A 377 -12.25 -3.81 -33.53
CA LEU A 377 -12.88 -2.63 -32.92
C LEU A 377 -14.12 -2.16 -33.69
N ALA A 378 -14.07 -2.18 -35.03
CA ALA A 378 -15.19 -1.75 -35.86
C ALA A 378 -16.38 -2.73 -35.75
N ASP A 379 -16.10 -4.03 -35.76
CA ASP A 379 -17.12 -5.08 -35.63
C ASP A 379 -17.78 -5.04 -34.24
N ASP A 380 -16.96 -4.93 -33.19
CA ASP A 380 -17.43 -4.83 -31.81
C ASP A 380 -18.24 -3.54 -31.59
N LEU A 381 -17.83 -2.42 -32.20
CA LEU A 381 -18.60 -1.17 -32.20
C LEU A 381 -19.95 -1.35 -32.91
N HIS A 382 -19.94 -1.95 -34.11
CA HIS A 382 -21.13 -2.16 -34.91
C HIS A 382 -22.17 -3.01 -34.16
N LEU A 383 -21.75 -4.11 -33.53
CA LEU A 383 -22.63 -4.96 -32.74
C LEU A 383 -23.26 -4.22 -31.56
N VAL A 384 -22.47 -3.39 -30.85
CA VAL A 384 -22.96 -2.59 -29.73
C VAL A 384 -23.95 -1.53 -30.20
N THR A 385 -23.62 -0.74 -31.22
CA THR A 385 -24.51 0.33 -31.70
C THR A 385 -25.79 -0.24 -32.30
N LEU A 386 -25.69 -1.30 -33.11
CA LEU A 386 -26.85 -1.96 -33.71
C LEU A 386 -27.84 -2.45 -32.65
N LEU A 387 -27.35 -3.08 -31.58
CA LEU A 387 -28.20 -3.49 -30.47
C LEU A 387 -28.87 -2.28 -29.80
N LEU A 388 -28.11 -1.24 -29.47
CA LEU A 388 -28.65 -0.06 -28.79
C LEU A 388 -29.69 0.68 -29.64
N ASP A 389 -29.44 0.82 -30.94
CA ASP A 389 -30.36 1.46 -31.88
C ASP A 389 -31.67 0.67 -31.98
N HIS A 390 -31.59 -0.64 -32.14
CA HIS A 390 -32.75 -1.53 -32.19
C HIS A 390 -33.58 -1.50 -30.90
N LEU A 391 -32.92 -1.53 -29.73
CA LEU A 391 -33.58 -1.43 -28.44
C LEU A 391 -34.29 -0.07 -28.26
N ARG A 392 -33.70 1.01 -28.79
CA ARG A 392 -34.27 2.35 -28.75
C ARG A 392 -35.48 2.49 -29.67
N GLU A 393 -35.36 2.02 -30.91
CA GLU A 393 -36.46 2.03 -31.90
C GLU A 393 -37.68 1.27 -31.40
N ARG A 394 -37.46 0.13 -30.73
CA ARG A 394 -38.53 -0.68 -30.11
C ARG A 394 -39.03 -0.14 -28.78
N LYS A 395 -38.48 0.98 -28.30
CA LYS A 395 -38.80 1.58 -26.98
C LYS A 395 -38.58 0.59 -25.82
N GLU A 396 -37.64 -0.35 -25.97
CA GLU A 396 -37.19 -1.23 -24.89
C GLU A 396 -36.27 -0.48 -23.91
N ILE A 397 -35.57 0.55 -24.39
CA ILE A 397 -34.78 1.50 -23.59
C ILE A 397 -35.23 2.94 -23.87
N ILE A 398 -35.05 3.83 -22.90
CA ILE A 398 -35.32 5.27 -23.07
C ILE A 398 -34.07 6.02 -23.58
N ASP A 399 -34.27 7.22 -24.12
CA ASP A 399 -33.19 8.06 -24.65
C ASP A 399 -32.07 8.34 -23.63
N GLU A 400 -32.41 8.49 -22.36
CA GLU A 400 -31.41 8.71 -21.31
C GLU A 400 -30.52 7.47 -21.13
N GLN A 401 -31.11 6.27 -21.14
CA GLN A 401 -30.37 5.01 -21.04
C GLN A 401 -29.50 4.78 -22.27
N TYR A 402 -30.02 5.09 -23.46
CA TYR A 402 -29.25 5.06 -24.69
C TYR A 402 -28.02 5.97 -24.58
N LYS A 403 -28.18 7.23 -24.16
CA LYS A 403 -27.06 8.17 -23.95
C LYS A 403 -26.07 7.69 -22.89
N GLN A 404 -26.54 7.02 -21.84
CA GLN A 404 -25.67 6.46 -20.79
C GLN A 404 -24.84 5.26 -21.28
N MET A 405 -25.33 4.52 -22.29
CA MET A 405 -24.72 3.30 -22.80
C MET A 405 -23.97 3.49 -24.12
N TYR A 406 -24.29 4.53 -24.89
CA TYR A 406 -23.72 4.76 -26.21
C TYR A 406 -22.22 5.13 -26.13
N PRO A 407 -21.33 4.44 -26.86
CA PRO A 407 -19.89 4.65 -26.77
C PRO A 407 -19.46 6.05 -27.23
N ASN A 408 -18.45 6.62 -26.57
CA ASN A 408 -17.85 7.87 -27.01
C ASN A 408 -16.90 7.62 -28.19
N LEU A 409 -17.34 7.99 -29.38
CA LEU A 409 -16.59 7.79 -30.63
C LEU A 409 -15.26 8.57 -30.68
N GLN A 410 -15.09 9.64 -29.89
CA GLN A 410 -13.85 10.43 -29.88
C GLN A 410 -12.72 9.77 -29.08
N THR A 411 -13.08 8.96 -28.10
CA THR A 411 -12.13 8.30 -27.19
C THR A 411 -12.10 6.80 -27.38
N LEU A 412 -12.80 6.28 -28.39
CA LEU A 412 -12.99 4.86 -28.61
C LEU A 412 -11.66 4.15 -28.91
N GLU A 413 -11.36 3.09 -28.16
CA GLU A 413 -10.13 2.32 -28.32
C GLU A 413 -10.38 0.83 -28.05
N LEU A 414 -9.64 -0.03 -28.75
CA LEU A 414 -9.64 -1.45 -28.45
C LEU A 414 -9.01 -1.69 -27.08
N ALA A 415 -9.60 -2.61 -26.30
CA ALA A 415 -9.02 -2.99 -25.02
C ALA A 415 -7.63 -3.64 -25.20
N HIS A 416 -6.81 -3.62 -24.17
CA HIS A 416 -5.56 -4.39 -24.14
C HIS A 416 -5.47 -5.20 -22.85
N ILE A 417 -4.80 -6.35 -22.92
CA ILE A 417 -4.58 -7.22 -21.77
C ILE A 417 -3.15 -7.05 -21.24
N TYR A 418 -3.00 -7.09 -19.92
CA TYR A 418 -1.70 -7.20 -19.26
C TYR A 418 -1.78 -8.15 -18.07
N PHE A 419 -0.62 -8.64 -17.60
CA PHE A 419 -0.57 -9.69 -16.60
C PHE A 419 0.24 -9.29 -15.37
N ASN A 420 -0.37 -9.35 -14.19
CA ASN A 420 0.28 -9.10 -12.90
C ASN A 420 0.79 -10.42 -12.29
N LEU A 421 1.95 -10.41 -11.63
CA LEU A 421 2.48 -11.62 -10.96
C LEU A 421 1.85 -11.82 -9.57
N LYS A 422 1.34 -13.03 -9.31
CA LYS A 422 0.85 -13.47 -7.99
C LYS A 422 2.02 -14.02 -7.14
N VAL A 423 2.96 -13.15 -6.78
CA VAL A 423 4.22 -13.51 -6.06
C VAL A 423 4.04 -14.16 -4.67
N HIS A 424 2.82 -14.20 -4.16
CA HIS A 424 2.45 -14.81 -2.89
C HIS A 424 1.92 -16.24 -3.04
N LYS A 425 1.74 -16.74 -4.27
CA LYS A 425 1.34 -18.12 -4.57
C LYS A 425 2.56 -18.92 -5.07
N PRO A 426 2.62 -20.24 -4.81
CA PRO A 426 3.61 -21.13 -5.43
C PRO A 426 3.61 -20.97 -6.96
N GLU A 427 4.78 -21.17 -7.61
CA GLU A 427 4.98 -21.05 -9.07
C GLU A 427 4.77 -19.65 -9.67
N ILE A 428 4.28 -18.70 -8.87
CA ILE A 428 4.07 -17.29 -9.24
C ILE A 428 3.25 -17.19 -10.53
N PRO A 429 1.98 -17.63 -10.50
CA PRO A 429 1.10 -17.53 -11.64
C PRO A 429 0.81 -16.07 -11.98
N VAL A 430 0.40 -15.84 -13.23
CA VAL A 430 -0.05 -14.53 -13.70
C VAL A 430 -1.54 -14.30 -13.37
N ARG A 431 -1.94 -13.02 -13.30
CA ARG A 431 -3.33 -12.57 -13.26
C ARG A 431 -3.59 -11.68 -14.47
N PRO A 432 -4.49 -12.06 -15.40
CA PRO A 432 -4.87 -11.20 -16.52
C PRO A 432 -5.67 -10.00 -16.01
N ILE A 433 -5.47 -8.85 -16.63
CA ILE A 433 -6.32 -7.67 -16.51
C ILE A 433 -6.55 -7.11 -17.91
N ILE A 434 -7.81 -6.94 -18.28
CA ILE A 434 -8.21 -6.33 -19.55
C ILE A 434 -8.57 -4.87 -19.27
N ALA A 435 -7.75 -3.95 -19.77
CA ALA A 435 -7.97 -2.52 -19.70
C ALA A 435 -8.92 -2.09 -20.84
N SER A 436 -10.20 -1.96 -20.52
CA SER A 436 -11.29 -1.67 -21.47
C SER A 436 -11.99 -0.34 -21.20
N ILE A 437 -11.29 0.66 -20.67
CA ILE A 437 -11.89 1.95 -20.25
C ILE A 437 -12.61 2.69 -21.40
N ASN A 438 -12.14 2.47 -22.62
CA ASN A 438 -12.60 3.12 -23.85
C ASN A 438 -13.23 2.11 -24.85
N ALA A 439 -13.46 0.86 -24.43
CA ALA A 439 -13.98 -0.18 -25.31
C ALA A 439 -15.48 0.00 -25.61
N PRO A 440 -15.99 -0.49 -26.76
CA PRO A 440 -17.37 -0.30 -27.19
C PRO A 440 -18.43 -0.61 -26.13
N ALA A 441 -18.34 -1.78 -25.47
CA ALA A 441 -19.34 -2.23 -24.50
C ALA A 441 -19.09 -1.73 -23.06
N ARG A 442 -18.10 -0.86 -22.83
CA ARG A 442 -17.70 -0.44 -21.47
C ARG A 442 -18.81 0.31 -20.72
N LEU A 443 -19.60 1.11 -21.44
CA LEU A 443 -20.69 1.88 -20.85
C LEU A 443 -21.91 1.02 -20.55
N ILE A 444 -22.23 0.05 -21.43
CA ILE A 444 -23.24 -0.99 -21.15
C ILE A 444 -22.85 -1.78 -19.90
N SER A 445 -21.59 -2.23 -19.82
CA SER A 445 -21.07 -2.93 -18.64
C SER A 445 -21.23 -2.10 -17.36
N SER A 446 -20.94 -0.79 -17.41
CA SER A 446 -21.15 0.11 -16.27
C SER A 446 -22.62 0.27 -15.89
N PHE A 447 -23.50 0.32 -16.89
CA PHE A 447 -24.93 0.49 -16.70
C PHE A 447 -25.53 -0.75 -16.03
N LEU A 448 -25.19 -1.94 -16.52
CA LEU A 448 -25.62 -3.22 -15.93
C LEU A 448 -25.13 -3.39 -14.50
N ASP A 449 -23.88 -3.03 -14.20
CA ASP A 449 -23.34 -3.05 -12.84
C ASP A 449 -24.16 -2.13 -11.90
N LYS A 450 -24.42 -0.89 -12.31
CA LYS A 450 -25.26 0.06 -11.54
C LYS A 450 -26.68 -0.43 -11.32
N LEU A 451 -27.24 -1.18 -12.28
CA LEU A 451 -28.59 -1.73 -12.20
C LEU A 451 -28.67 -2.93 -11.25
N LEU A 452 -27.71 -3.85 -11.36
CA LEU A 452 -27.80 -5.19 -10.72
C LEU A 452 -27.13 -5.25 -9.35
N THR A 453 -26.03 -4.54 -9.14
CA THR A 453 -25.26 -4.57 -7.89
C THR A 453 -26.09 -4.18 -6.65
N PRO A 454 -26.97 -3.16 -6.69
CA PRO A 454 -27.84 -2.85 -5.55
C PRO A 454 -28.76 -4.00 -5.16
N ILE A 455 -29.33 -4.71 -6.15
CA ILE A 455 -30.24 -5.83 -5.93
C ILE A 455 -29.46 -7.00 -5.34
N TYR A 456 -28.31 -7.34 -5.94
CA TYR A 456 -27.43 -8.37 -5.43
C TYR A 456 -27.04 -8.09 -3.97
N ASN A 457 -26.55 -6.89 -3.67
CA ASN A 457 -26.14 -6.51 -2.31
C ASN A 457 -27.28 -6.55 -1.31
N TYR A 458 -28.51 -6.20 -1.73
CA TYR A 458 -29.69 -6.30 -0.87
C TYR A 458 -29.99 -7.75 -0.50
N VAL A 459 -30.02 -8.66 -1.49
CA VAL A 459 -30.39 -10.06 -1.27
C VAL A 459 -29.28 -10.88 -0.59
N THR A 460 -28.01 -10.46 -0.72
CA THR A 460 -26.86 -11.16 -0.12
C THR A 460 -26.31 -10.49 1.14
N LYS A 461 -27.00 -9.49 1.69
CA LYS A 461 -26.54 -8.69 2.84
C LYS A 461 -26.08 -9.54 4.04
N THR A 462 -26.80 -10.63 4.32
CA THR A 462 -26.51 -11.53 5.45
C THR A 462 -25.35 -12.49 5.20
N ILE A 463 -25.03 -12.77 3.94
CA ILE A 463 -24.03 -13.76 3.51
C ILE A 463 -22.81 -13.13 2.81
N THR A 464 -22.70 -11.80 2.84
CA THR A 464 -21.55 -11.07 2.30
C THR A 464 -20.83 -10.36 3.43
N PHE A 465 -19.51 -10.49 3.50
CA PHE A 465 -18.69 -9.69 4.41
C PHE A 465 -18.32 -8.36 3.77
N ILE A 466 -18.40 -7.27 4.52
CA ILE A 466 -18.01 -5.94 4.04
C ILE A 466 -16.49 -5.74 4.15
N ASN A 467 -15.91 -6.19 5.25
CA ASN A 467 -14.49 -6.11 5.57
C ASN A 467 -14.19 -6.98 6.81
N SER A 468 -12.94 -7.00 7.24
CA SER A 468 -12.49 -7.79 8.40
C SER A 468 -13.13 -7.36 9.72
N THR A 469 -13.50 -6.07 9.89
CA THR A 469 -14.21 -5.62 11.09
C THR A 469 -15.64 -6.19 11.13
N ASP A 470 -16.33 -6.23 9.99
CA ASP A 470 -17.67 -6.85 9.87
C ASP A 470 -17.61 -8.36 10.15
N LEU A 471 -16.60 -9.05 9.61
CA LEU A 471 -16.34 -10.46 9.90
C LEU A 471 -16.15 -10.71 11.40
N ILE A 472 -15.21 -10.01 12.03
CA ILE A 472 -14.87 -10.21 13.46
C ILE A 472 -16.09 -9.95 14.32
N ARG A 473 -16.86 -8.89 14.03
CA ARG A 473 -18.12 -8.60 14.73
C ARG A 473 -19.09 -9.78 14.65
N ARG A 474 -19.28 -10.38 13.47
CA ARG A 474 -20.20 -11.51 13.28
C ARG A 474 -19.73 -12.78 13.99
N ILE A 475 -18.42 -13.06 14.00
CA ILE A 475 -17.88 -14.20 14.75
C ILE A 475 -18.01 -13.97 16.26
N LYS A 476 -17.81 -12.74 16.72
CA LYS A 476 -18.03 -12.38 18.12
C LYS A 476 -19.50 -12.53 18.53
N GLU A 477 -20.45 -12.10 17.68
CA GLU A 477 -21.89 -12.32 17.91
C GLU A 477 -22.25 -13.82 17.92
N TYR A 478 -21.51 -14.65 17.18
CA TYR A 478 -21.66 -16.11 17.16
C TYR A 478 -21.08 -16.77 18.43
N GLU A 479 -19.95 -16.28 18.92
CA GLU A 479 -19.36 -16.62 20.22
C GLU A 479 -20.28 -16.24 21.38
N GLU A 480 -20.79 -15.00 21.42
CA GLU A 480 -21.68 -14.50 22.49
C GLU A 480 -23.00 -15.28 22.60
N LYS A 481 -23.44 -15.92 21.51
CA LYS A 481 -24.61 -16.81 21.48
C LYS A 481 -24.29 -18.25 21.91
N GLY A 482 -23.04 -18.55 22.23
CA GLY A 482 -22.59 -19.89 22.62
C GLY A 482 -22.44 -20.88 21.46
N TYR A 483 -22.40 -20.40 20.21
CA TYR A 483 -22.28 -21.27 19.04
C TYR A 483 -20.82 -21.59 18.68
N LEU A 484 -19.85 -20.76 19.13
CA LEU A 484 -18.43 -21.04 19.00
C LEU A 484 -18.00 -22.02 20.10
N THR A 485 -17.80 -23.28 19.75
CA THR A 485 -17.38 -24.33 20.69
C THR A 485 -15.88 -24.58 20.58
N SER A 486 -15.31 -25.34 21.52
CA SER A 486 -13.90 -25.77 21.44
C SER A 486 -13.58 -26.66 20.24
N THR A 487 -14.58 -27.22 19.56
CA THR A 487 -14.42 -28.07 18.37
C THR A 487 -14.75 -27.36 17.07
N THR A 488 -15.29 -26.13 17.11
CA THR A 488 -15.62 -25.38 15.90
C THR A 488 -14.38 -25.16 15.05
N LEU A 489 -14.47 -25.58 13.79
CA LEU A 489 -13.47 -25.35 12.75
C LEU A 489 -13.84 -24.12 11.92
N PHE A 490 -12.83 -23.40 11.47
CA PHE A 490 -12.99 -22.40 10.43
C PHE A 490 -12.59 -22.99 9.09
N VAL A 491 -13.34 -22.60 8.06
CA VAL A 491 -13.16 -23.08 6.69
C VAL A 491 -13.03 -21.87 5.78
N ILE A 492 -11.94 -21.82 5.03
CA ILE A 492 -11.76 -20.87 3.93
C ILE A 492 -11.66 -21.64 2.64
N PHE A 493 -12.30 -21.13 1.60
CA PHE A 493 -11.95 -21.56 0.25
C PHE A 493 -11.89 -20.41 -0.76
N ASP A 494 -10.92 -20.52 -1.68
CA ASP A 494 -10.68 -19.59 -2.81
C ASP A 494 -11.17 -20.26 -4.10
N VAL A 495 -11.98 -19.55 -4.89
CA VAL A 495 -12.44 -20.05 -6.20
C VAL A 495 -11.38 -19.75 -7.26
N THR A 496 -10.90 -20.80 -7.94
CA THR A 496 -9.78 -20.70 -8.88
C THR A 496 -10.20 -19.97 -10.16
N ASP A 497 -9.57 -18.82 -10.43
CA ASP A 497 -9.73 -18.04 -11.66
C ASP A 497 -11.21 -17.74 -12.01
N LEU A 498 -12.05 -17.45 -10.99
CA LEU A 498 -13.50 -17.27 -11.08
C LEU A 498 -13.95 -16.53 -12.35
N TYR A 499 -13.51 -15.28 -12.52
CA TYR A 499 -13.94 -14.45 -13.66
C TYR A 499 -13.59 -15.02 -15.04
N THR A 500 -12.48 -15.75 -15.15
CA THR A 500 -12.02 -16.32 -16.43
C THR A 500 -12.70 -17.66 -16.71
N MET A 501 -13.09 -18.40 -15.68
CA MET A 501 -13.53 -19.79 -15.80
C MET A 501 -15.05 -19.97 -15.82
N ILE A 502 -15.83 -18.96 -15.46
CA ILE A 502 -17.29 -19.03 -15.52
C ILE A 502 -17.77 -19.27 -16.97
N PRO A 503 -18.63 -20.26 -17.24
CA PRO A 503 -19.20 -20.48 -18.56
C PRO A 503 -20.18 -19.36 -18.91
N ARG A 504 -20.11 -18.84 -20.14
CA ARG A 504 -20.97 -17.70 -20.56
C ARG A 504 -22.44 -18.02 -20.51
N ASP A 505 -22.83 -19.13 -21.13
CA ASP A 505 -24.24 -19.54 -21.19
C ASP A 505 -24.80 -19.82 -19.80
N GLY A 506 -24.00 -20.50 -18.95
CA GLY A 506 -24.35 -20.75 -17.55
C GLY A 506 -24.52 -19.45 -16.76
N ALA A 507 -23.63 -18.47 -16.95
CA ALA A 507 -23.71 -17.17 -16.29
C ALA A 507 -24.92 -16.34 -16.74
N ILE A 508 -25.21 -16.32 -18.05
CA ILE A 508 -26.38 -15.64 -18.60
C ILE A 508 -27.67 -16.31 -18.12
N ALA A 509 -27.70 -17.64 -18.04
CA ALA A 509 -28.84 -18.37 -17.50
C ALA A 509 -29.05 -18.08 -16.01
N ALA A 510 -27.98 -18.04 -15.20
CA ALA A 510 -28.03 -17.66 -13.80
C ALA A 510 -28.52 -16.21 -13.63
N LEU A 511 -28.02 -15.28 -14.44
CA LEU A 511 -28.48 -13.90 -14.47
C LEU A 511 -29.97 -13.81 -14.82
N ARG A 512 -30.44 -14.58 -15.81
CA ARG A 512 -31.84 -14.62 -16.20
C ARG A 512 -32.74 -15.05 -15.05
N ARG A 513 -32.40 -16.16 -14.37
CA ARG A 513 -33.12 -16.65 -13.19
C ARG A 513 -33.11 -15.64 -12.05
N PHE A 514 -31.95 -15.03 -11.78
CA PHE A 514 -31.81 -13.98 -10.78
C PHE A 514 -32.72 -12.78 -11.09
N CYS A 515 -32.67 -12.30 -12.33
CA CYS A 515 -33.49 -11.16 -12.75
C CYS A 515 -34.98 -11.46 -12.71
N GLN A 516 -35.41 -12.66 -13.13
CA GLN A 516 -36.81 -13.09 -13.03
C GLN A 516 -37.28 -13.09 -11.58
N LYS A 517 -36.48 -13.69 -10.68
CA LYS A 517 -36.80 -13.80 -9.25
C LYS A 517 -37.01 -12.46 -8.56
N TYR A 518 -36.21 -11.45 -8.91
CA TYR A 518 -36.23 -10.12 -8.27
C TYR A 518 -36.86 -9.03 -9.15
N SER A 519 -37.50 -9.40 -10.25
CA SER A 519 -38.22 -8.45 -11.09
C SER A 519 -39.57 -8.08 -10.50
N THR A 520 -40.06 -6.89 -10.85
CA THR A 520 -41.45 -6.48 -10.64
C THR A 520 -42.11 -6.42 -12.01
N ASN A 521 -43.18 -7.19 -12.23
CA ASN A 521 -43.87 -7.31 -13.53
C ASN A 521 -42.92 -7.65 -14.69
N GLY A 522 -41.95 -8.53 -14.46
CA GLY A 522 -40.97 -8.94 -15.48
C GLY A 522 -39.94 -7.85 -15.84
N LYS A 523 -39.81 -6.81 -15.01
CA LYS A 523 -38.87 -5.71 -15.19
C LYS A 523 -37.97 -5.49 -13.97
N ILE A 524 -36.76 -5.00 -14.22
CA ILE A 524 -35.88 -4.40 -13.21
C ILE A 524 -35.74 -2.93 -13.55
N GLY A 525 -36.18 -2.07 -12.62
CA GLY A 525 -36.43 -0.67 -12.94
C GLY A 525 -37.46 -0.58 -14.07
N ASN A 526 -37.10 0.06 -15.17
CA ASN A 526 -37.93 0.19 -16.37
C ASN A 526 -37.56 -0.82 -17.48
N LEU A 527 -36.56 -1.67 -17.30
CA LEU A 527 -36.08 -2.61 -18.32
C LEU A 527 -36.69 -4.00 -18.17
N LYS A 528 -37.12 -4.59 -19.28
CA LYS A 528 -37.53 -6.00 -19.32
C LYS A 528 -36.31 -6.90 -19.05
N VAL A 529 -36.54 -8.05 -18.40
CA VAL A 529 -35.47 -9.04 -18.18
C VAL A 529 -34.77 -9.42 -19.49
N GLU A 530 -35.51 -9.60 -20.58
CA GLU A 530 -34.91 -9.95 -21.88
C GLU A 530 -33.94 -8.89 -22.40
N THR A 531 -34.28 -7.61 -22.23
CA THR A 531 -33.41 -6.49 -22.62
C THR A 531 -32.11 -6.51 -21.83
N ILE A 532 -32.17 -6.81 -20.53
CA ILE A 532 -30.98 -6.95 -19.66
C ILE A 532 -30.11 -8.11 -20.13
N ILE A 533 -30.71 -9.24 -20.54
CA ILE A 533 -29.96 -10.39 -21.04
C ILE A 533 -29.28 -10.08 -22.37
N LYS A 534 -29.95 -9.43 -23.32
CA LYS A 534 -29.32 -9.00 -24.59
C LYS A 534 -28.12 -8.08 -24.35
N LEU A 535 -28.25 -7.11 -23.44
CA LEU A 535 -27.18 -6.20 -23.04
C LEU A 535 -26.02 -6.95 -22.36
N ALA A 536 -26.33 -7.94 -21.51
CA ALA A 536 -25.32 -8.78 -20.87
C ALA A 536 -24.55 -9.63 -21.88
N SER A 537 -25.25 -10.24 -22.83
CA SER A 537 -24.64 -11.05 -23.90
C SER A 537 -23.67 -10.21 -24.74
N VAL A 538 -24.09 -9.03 -25.22
CA VAL A 538 -23.18 -8.19 -26.05
C VAL A 538 -21.91 -7.81 -25.30
N VAL A 539 -21.99 -7.52 -23.99
CA VAL A 539 -20.80 -7.21 -23.17
C VAL A 539 -19.81 -8.38 -23.11
N LEU A 540 -20.30 -9.62 -23.09
CA LEU A 540 -19.44 -10.80 -23.10
C LEU A 540 -18.91 -11.10 -24.51
N ASP A 541 -19.74 -10.90 -25.53
CA ASP A 541 -19.41 -11.24 -26.92
C ASP A 541 -18.38 -10.28 -27.54
N THR A 542 -18.46 -8.99 -27.23
CA THR A 542 -17.55 -7.95 -27.76
C THR A 542 -16.35 -7.72 -26.85
N ASN A 543 -15.91 -8.75 -26.12
CA ASN A 543 -14.74 -8.68 -25.26
C ASN A 543 -13.47 -9.06 -26.03
N SER A 544 -13.13 -8.23 -27.01
CA SER A 544 -11.93 -8.34 -27.82
C SER A 544 -10.85 -7.39 -27.33
N PHE A 545 -9.59 -7.79 -27.45
CA PHE A 545 -8.45 -7.02 -26.96
C PHE A 545 -7.17 -7.29 -27.76
N ALA A 546 -6.23 -6.34 -27.69
CA ALA A 546 -4.89 -6.49 -28.23
C ALA A 546 -3.93 -7.11 -27.20
N TYR A 547 -3.06 -7.99 -27.67
CA TYR A 547 -1.90 -8.48 -26.95
C TYR A 547 -0.76 -8.73 -27.94
N LYS A 548 0.39 -8.06 -27.76
CA LYS A 548 1.60 -8.23 -28.59
C LYS A 548 1.33 -8.28 -30.10
N ASP A 549 0.79 -7.17 -30.61
CA ASP A 549 0.50 -6.98 -32.04
C ASP A 549 -0.51 -7.97 -32.65
N LYS A 550 -1.18 -8.76 -31.79
CA LYS A 550 -2.24 -9.69 -32.16
C LYS A 550 -3.54 -9.31 -31.47
N TYR A 551 -4.64 -9.77 -32.07
CA TYR A 551 -5.98 -9.57 -31.54
C TYR A 551 -6.52 -10.88 -31.00
N TYR A 552 -7.23 -10.80 -29.88
CA TYR A 552 -7.84 -11.93 -29.22
C TYR A 552 -9.27 -11.58 -28.84
N ARG A 553 -10.12 -12.59 -28.77
CA ARG A 553 -11.44 -12.54 -28.17
C ARG A 553 -11.46 -13.45 -26.97
N GLN A 554 -11.89 -12.95 -25.81
CA GLN A 554 -12.23 -13.84 -24.71
C GLN A 554 -13.46 -14.65 -25.13
N ILE A 555 -13.48 -15.95 -24.91
CA ILE A 555 -14.58 -16.87 -25.25
C ILE A 555 -15.15 -17.60 -24.03
N LYS A 556 -14.41 -17.61 -22.92
CA LYS A 556 -14.84 -18.16 -21.62
C LYS A 556 -14.68 -17.11 -20.53
N GLY A 557 -15.64 -17.07 -19.60
CA GLY A 557 -15.68 -16.05 -18.56
C GLY A 557 -15.95 -14.64 -19.09
N GLY A 558 -15.72 -13.67 -18.22
CA GLY A 558 -15.74 -12.23 -18.54
C GLY A 558 -14.39 -11.57 -18.28
N ALA A 559 -14.23 -10.35 -18.80
CA ALA A 559 -13.01 -9.58 -18.64
C ALA A 559 -12.78 -9.20 -17.17
N MET A 560 -11.63 -9.59 -16.62
CA MET A 560 -11.11 -9.02 -15.38
C MET A 560 -10.77 -7.54 -15.63
N GLY A 561 -11.68 -6.64 -15.26
CA GLY A 561 -11.62 -5.20 -15.56
C GLY A 561 -12.95 -4.62 -16.04
N SER A 562 -13.87 -5.48 -16.48
CA SER A 562 -15.25 -5.09 -16.81
C SER A 562 -16.09 -4.98 -15.53
N PRO A 563 -16.76 -3.82 -15.28
CA PRO A 563 -17.64 -3.66 -14.11
C PRO A 563 -18.72 -4.76 -13.98
N PHE A 564 -19.42 -5.06 -15.07
CA PHE A 564 -20.50 -6.05 -15.10
C PHE A 564 -20.02 -7.47 -14.78
N THR A 565 -18.80 -7.85 -15.19
CA THR A 565 -18.27 -9.19 -14.97
C THR A 565 -18.21 -9.55 -13.47
N MET A 566 -17.99 -8.56 -12.60
CA MET A 566 -17.97 -8.77 -11.16
C MET A 566 -19.34 -9.19 -10.61
N VAL A 567 -20.38 -8.41 -10.90
CA VAL A 567 -21.74 -8.73 -10.43
C VAL A 567 -22.27 -10.02 -11.08
N LEU A 568 -21.94 -10.28 -12.35
CA LEU A 568 -22.32 -11.52 -13.02
C LEU A 568 -21.71 -12.75 -12.34
N ALA A 569 -20.41 -12.71 -12.06
CA ALA A 569 -19.73 -13.79 -11.34
C ALA A 569 -20.31 -14.00 -9.94
N ASN A 570 -20.67 -12.91 -9.27
CA ASN A 570 -21.30 -12.98 -7.96
C ASN A 570 -22.68 -13.63 -8.00
N ILE A 571 -23.50 -13.31 -8.99
CA ILE A 571 -24.81 -13.94 -9.20
C ILE A 571 -24.66 -15.43 -9.53
N TYR A 572 -23.69 -15.78 -10.39
CA TYR A 572 -23.40 -17.17 -10.72
C TYR A 572 -23.01 -18.00 -9.49
N MET A 573 -22.09 -17.46 -8.68
CA MET A 573 -21.68 -18.09 -7.43
C MET A 573 -22.82 -18.20 -6.43
N LEU A 574 -23.67 -17.17 -6.29
CA LEU A 574 -24.81 -17.21 -5.37
C LEU A 574 -25.71 -18.42 -5.62
N GLU A 575 -25.92 -18.80 -6.88
CA GLU A 575 -26.71 -19.98 -7.23
C GLU A 575 -26.03 -21.28 -6.81
N TRP A 576 -24.73 -21.42 -7.08
CA TRP A 576 -23.94 -22.59 -6.67
C TRP A 576 -23.84 -22.73 -5.14
N GLU A 577 -23.73 -21.61 -4.42
CA GLU A 577 -23.54 -21.55 -2.97
C GLU A 577 -24.81 -21.86 -2.17
N GLN A 578 -25.99 -21.91 -2.81
CA GLN A 578 -27.28 -22.01 -2.10
C GLN A 578 -27.35 -23.17 -1.10
N LYS A 579 -26.85 -24.36 -1.48
CA LYS A 579 -26.88 -25.54 -0.60
C LYS A 579 -26.01 -25.36 0.65
N LEU A 580 -24.84 -24.74 0.50
CA LEU A 580 -23.97 -24.38 1.62
C LEU A 580 -24.70 -23.35 2.49
N ILE A 581 -25.11 -22.22 1.93
CA ILE A 581 -25.82 -21.15 2.66
C ILE A 581 -27.01 -21.71 3.50
N GLN A 582 -27.81 -22.60 2.92
CA GLN A 582 -28.92 -23.25 3.62
C GLN A 582 -28.48 -24.20 4.72
N HIS A 583 -27.41 -24.97 4.52
CA HIS A 583 -26.82 -25.81 5.55
C HIS A 583 -26.34 -24.96 6.73
N GLN A 584 -25.52 -23.94 6.48
CA GLN A 584 -25.00 -23.07 7.53
C GLN A 584 -26.12 -22.40 8.33
N HIS A 585 -27.14 -21.88 7.65
CA HIS A 585 -28.32 -21.32 8.31
C HIS A 585 -29.02 -22.34 9.24
N ARG A 586 -29.21 -23.58 8.78
CA ARG A 586 -29.87 -24.64 9.58
C ARG A 586 -29.09 -25.00 10.84
N HIS A 587 -27.76 -24.95 10.76
CA HIS A 587 -26.87 -25.31 11.87
C HIS A 587 -26.42 -24.11 12.71
N HIS A 588 -27.02 -22.93 12.48
CA HIS A 588 -26.64 -21.64 13.07
C HIS A 588 -25.20 -21.19 12.78
N GLU A 589 -24.50 -21.86 11.87
CA GLU A 589 -23.13 -21.60 11.47
C GLU A 589 -23.02 -20.35 10.58
N ILE A 590 -21.84 -19.73 10.57
CA ILE A 590 -21.54 -18.59 9.71
C ILE A 590 -21.23 -19.07 8.30
N TYR A 591 -21.84 -18.39 7.33
CA TYR A 591 -21.39 -18.35 5.95
C TYR A 591 -21.18 -16.89 5.55
N GLY A 592 -20.04 -16.59 4.93
CA GLY A 592 -19.94 -15.32 4.23
C GLY A 592 -18.86 -15.28 3.16
N ARG A 593 -19.15 -14.50 2.12
CA ARG A 593 -18.24 -14.29 0.99
C ARG A 593 -17.71 -12.87 0.97
N TYR A 594 -16.44 -12.73 0.61
CA TYR A 594 -15.81 -11.48 0.21
C TYR A 594 -15.25 -11.66 -1.20
N ILE A 595 -16.03 -11.24 -2.20
CA ILE A 595 -15.68 -11.36 -3.62
C ILE A 595 -15.42 -12.83 -4.01
N ASP A 596 -14.15 -13.24 -4.13
CA ASP A 596 -13.73 -14.59 -4.57
C ASP A 596 -13.42 -15.52 -3.37
N ASP A 597 -13.25 -14.95 -2.16
CA ASP A 597 -12.85 -15.66 -0.95
C ASP A 597 -14.08 -15.94 -0.07
N VAL A 598 -14.31 -17.21 0.31
CA VAL A 598 -15.39 -17.60 1.23
C VAL A 598 -14.83 -17.96 2.60
N PHE A 599 -15.56 -17.60 3.66
CA PHE A 599 -15.30 -18.01 5.03
C PHE A 599 -16.56 -18.64 5.65
N MET A 600 -16.38 -19.75 6.35
CA MET A 600 -17.43 -20.48 7.05
C MET A 600 -16.95 -20.97 8.41
N THR A 601 -17.88 -21.18 9.34
CA THR A 601 -17.64 -21.96 10.55
C THR A 601 -18.29 -23.33 10.41
N THR A 602 -17.73 -24.36 11.04
CA THR A 602 -18.44 -25.63 11.14
C THR A 602 -18.13 -26.40 12.42
N ASN A 603 -19.12 -27.15 12.92
CA ASN A 603 -18.92 -28.13 13.99
C ASN A 603 -18.81 -29.58 13.48
N LEU A 604 -18.84 -29.78 12.16
CA LEU A 604 -18.55 -31.07 11.54
C LEU A 604 -17.08 -31.45 11.73
N SER A 605 -16.79 -32.75 11.63
CA SER A 605 -15.41 -33.22 11.50
C SER A 605 -14.80 -32.71 10.19
N LYS A 606 -13.46 -32.71 10.14
CA LYS A 606 -12.73 -32.26 8.95
C LYS A 606 -13.08 -33.09 7.72
N GLU A 607 -13.30 -34.38 7.89
CA GLU A 607 -13.64 -35.34 6.84
C GLU A 607 -15.05 -35.07 6.28
N GLU A 608 -16.03 -34.85 7.15
CA GLU A 608 -17.42 -34.55 6.75
C GLU A 608 -17.54 -33.25 5.96
N ILE A 609 -16.91 -32.17 6.43
CA ILE A 609 -16.95 -30.88 5.71
C ILE A 609 -16.22 -30.98 4.37
N LEU A 610 -15.10 -31.72 4.29
CA LEU A 610 -14.41 -31.96 3.02
C LEU A 610 -15.29 -32.73 2.06
N GLN A 611 -16.00 -33.76 2.54
CA GLN A 611 -16.96 -34.49 1.72
C GLN A 611 -18.07 -33.57 1.19
N GLN A 612 -18.68 -32.76 2.06
CA GLN A 612 -19.74 -31.82 1.67
C GLN A 612 -19.27 -30.81 0.60
N LEU A 613 -18.06 -30.25 0.78
CA LEU A 613 -17.47 -29.33 -0.19
C LEU A 613 -17.15 -30.02 -1.52
N ASN A 614 -16.65 -31.26 -1.48
CA ASN A 614 -16.39 -32.07 -2.67
C ASN A 614 -17.68 -32.39 -3.45
N GLU A 615 -18.76 -32.74 -2.74
CA GLU A 615 -20.08 -32.96 -3.35
C GLU A 615 -20.64 -31.67 -3.97
N THR A 616 -20.44 -30.53 -3.30
CA THR A 616 -20.86 -29.23 -3.83
C THR A 616 -20.08 -28.87 -5.10
N MET A 617 -18.75 -29.10 -5.14
CA MET A 617 -17.96 -28.91 -6.37
C MET A 617 -18.46 -29.75 -7.54
N LYS A 618 -18.93 -30.99 -7.31
CA LYS A 618 -19.44 -31.85 -8.38
C LYS A 618 -20.70 -31.30 -9.07
N THR A 619 -21.42 -30.37 -8.44
CA THR A 619 -22.62 -29.76 -9.03
C THR A 619 -22.31 -28.83 -10.19
N ASP A 620 -21.09 -28.32 -10.29
CA ASP A 620 -20.64 -27.51 -11.42
C ASP A 620 -19.15 -27.77 -11.76
N PRO A 621 -18.84 -28.41 -12.90
CA PRO A 621 -17.46 -28.73 -13.28
C PRO A 621 -16.58 -27.50 -13.55
N ASN A 622 -17.17 -26.30 -13.67
CA ASN A 622 -16.43 -25.06 -13.89
C ASN A 622 -15.95 -24.41 -12.59
N ILE A 623 -16.47 -24.82 -11.44
CA ILE A 623 -16.08 -24.28 -10.14
C ILE A 623 -15.05 -25.21 -9.50
N LYS A 624 -13.85 -24.67 -9.24
CA LYS A 624 -12.77 -25.36 -8.55
C LYS A 624 -12.36 -24.53 -7.34
N ILE A 625 -12.35 -25.14 -6.16
CA ILE A 625 -12.01 -24.44 -4.92
C ILE A 625 -10.72 -24.99 -4.30
N THR A 626 -9.95 -24.11 -3.67
CA THR A 626 -8.82 -24.49 -2.81
C THR A 626 -9.25 -24.32 -1.36
N ILE A 627 -9.21 -25.38 -0.55
CA ILE A 627 -9.79 -25.42 0.79
C ILE A 627 -8.70 -25.36 1.85
N THR A 628 -8.93 -24.59 2.91
CA THR A 628 -8.13 -24.57 4.15
C THR A 628 -9.09 -24.69 5.33
N ILE A 629 -8.85 -25.68 6.20
CA ILE A 629 -9.68 -25.96 7.38
C ILE A 629 -8.76 -26.01 8.59
N SER A 630 -9.06 -25.19 9.60
CA SER A 630 -8.28 -25.09 10.83
C SER A 630 -9.06 -24.37 11.92
N GLN A 631 -8.67 -24.51 13.18
CA GLN A 631 -9.13 -23.64 14.28
C GLN A 631 -8.44 -22.29 14.26
N THR A 632 -7.31 -22.17 13.56
CA THR A 632 -6.57 -20.93 13.35
C THR A 632 -6.28 -20.76 11.87
N LEU A 633 -6.76 -19.68 11.26
CA LEU A 633 -6.54 -19.37 9.85
C LEU A 633 -6.54 -17.87 9.57
N GLU A 634 -6.06 -17.48 8.40
CA GLU A 634 -6.01 -16.09 7.99
C GLU A 634 -7.01 -15.78 6.88
N TYR A 635 -7.90 -14.82 7.14
CA TYR A 635 -8.92 -14.35 6.20
C TYR A 635 -8.88 -12.82 6.12
N LEU A 636 -8.90 -12.28 4.90
CA LEU A 636 -8.69 -10.86 4.62
C LEU A 636 -7.36 -10.35 5.22
N ASP A 637 -7.43 -9.44 6.21
CA ASP A 637 -6.28 -8.92 6.95
C ASP A 637 -6.30 -9.26 8.44
N ALA A 638 -7.00 -10.34 8.82
CA ALA A 638 -7.04 -10.88 10.17
C ALA A 638 -6.59 -12.35 10.22
N THR A 639 -5.83 -12.70 11.25
CA THR A 639 -5.68 -14.07 11.74
C THR A 639 -6.78 -14.30 12.78
N ILE A 640 -7.54 -15.36 12.60
CA ILE A 640 -8.72 -15.71 13.42
C ILE A 640 -8.42 -17.06 14.06
N GLU A 641 -8.54 -17.12 15.37
CA GLU A 641 -8.23 -18.29 16.19
C GLU A 641 -9.43 -18.60 17.10
N ASN A 642 -9.83 -19.87 17.09
CA ASN A 642 -10.73 -20.44 18.08
C ASN A 642 -9.88 -20.97 19.25
N ASN A 643 -9.76 -20.17 20.31
CA ASN A 643 -9.04 -20.51 21.52
C ASN A 643 -9.99 -21.15 22.53
N ASN A 644 -10.32 -22.43 22.30
CA ASN A 644 -11.21 -23.25 23.13
C ASN A 644 -12.60 -22.62 23.34
N GLY A 645 -13.25 -22.23 22.25
CA GLY A 645 -14.56 -21.57 22.27
C GLY A 645 -14.49 -20.05 22.44
N ASN A 646 -13.28 -19.48 22.59
CA ASN A 646 -13.10 -18.03 22.67
C ASN A 646 -12.42 -17.48 21.40
N LEU A 647 -12.94 -16.39 20.86
CA LEU A 647 -12.39 -15.75 19.68
C LEU A 647 -11.12 -14.95 20.02
N LYS A 648 -10.01 -15.34 19.41
CA LYS A 648 -8.77 -14.54 19.37
C LYS A 648 -8.50 -14.06 17.96
N THR A 649 -8.05 -12.81 17.84
CA THR A 649 -7.80 -12.19 16.55
C THR A 649 -6.55 -11.34 16.57
N SER A 650 -5.81 -11.33 15.46
CA SER A 650 -4.64 -10.47 15.29
C SER A 650 -4.54 -9.98 13.84
N ILE A 651 -3.77 -8.93 13.58
CA ILE A 651 -3.59 -8.46 12.20
C ILE A 651 -2.76 -9.48 11.43
N TYR A 652 -3.29 -9.92 10.29
CA TYR A 652 -2.54 -10.70 9.34
C TYR A 652 -1.88 -9.81 8.29
N HIS A 653 -0.58 -10.04 8.08
CA HIS A 653 0.19 -9.45 7.00
C HIS A 653 0.74 -10.55 6.11
N LYS A 654 0.41 -10.51 4.82
CA LYS A 654 1.09 -11.36 3.84
C LYS A 654 2.58 -11.07 3.87
N SER A 655 3.39 -12.12 3.81
CA SER A 655 4.86 -12.04 3.81
C SER A 655 5.43 -11.13 2.72
N THR A 656 4.67 -10.93 1.65
CA THR A 656 5.03 -10.09 0.50
C THR A 656 4.42 -8.68 0.54
N SER A 657 3.67 -8.30 1.58
CA SER A 657 2.99 -7.00 1.63
C SER A 657 3.96 -5.82 1.80
N GLU A 658 3.69 -4.72 1.08
CA GLU A 658 4.44 -3.48 1.29
C GLU A 658 4.10 -2.88 2.67
N PRO A 659 5.09 -2.42 3.45
CA PRO A 659 4.84 -1.71 4.70
C PRO A 659 3.92 -0.50 4.50
N TYR A 660 3.02 -0.27 5.46
CA TYR A 660 2.10 0.88 5.51
C TYR A 660 2.85 2.17 5.88
N VAL A 661 3.94 2.51 5.18
CA VAL A 661 4.72 3.72 5.42
C VAL A 661 5.13 4.32 4.09
N LEU A 662 4.75 5.58 3.87
CA LEU A 662 5.25 6.35 2.74
C LEU A 662 6.71 6.78 3.00
N PRO A 663 7.61 6.66 2.01
CA PRO A 663 8.94 7.23 2.11
C PRO A 663 8.84 8.71 2.48
N TYR A 664 9.55 9.17 3.51
CA TYR A 664 9.46 10.56 4.00
C TYR A 664 9.76 11.61 2.92
N GLU A 665 10.56 11.25 1.92
CA GLU A 665 10.94 12.08 0.77
C GLU A 665 9.89 12.11 -0.35
N SER A 666 8.83 11.30 -0.26
CA SER A 666 7.73 11.29 -1.23
C SER A 666 7.00 12.63 -1.20
N ASP A 667 6.59 13.12 -2.37
CA ASP A 667 5.93 14.43 -2.53
C ASP A 667 4.43 14.38 -2.18
N HIS A 668 4.11 13.74 -1.05
CA HIS A 668 2.75 13.71 -0.52
C HIS A 668 2.57 14.82 0.54
N PRO A 669 1.35 15.35 0.71
CA PRO A 669 1.04 16.22 1.83
C PRO A 669 1.38 15.56 3.17
N ARG A 670 1.93 16.32 4.13
CA ARG A 670 2.40 15.77 5.41
C ARG A 670 1.30 15.09 6.23
N HIS A 671 0.05 15.54 6.10
CA HIS A 671 -1.08 14.88 6.77
C HIS A 671 -1.32 13.46 6.23
N ILE A 672 -1.02 13.16 4.96
CA ILE A 672 -1.15 11.79 4.41
C ILE A 672 -0.16 10.83 5.08
N HIS A 673 1.08 11.26 5.33
CA HIS A 673 2.06 10.45 6.05
C HIS A 673 1.58 10.08 7.46
N ALA A 674 1.02 11.05 8.20
CA ALA A 674 0.48 10.82 9.53
C ALA A 674 -0.77 9.93 9.49
N ASN A 675 -1.68 10.19 8.55
CA ASN A 675 -2.94 9.46 8.42
C ASN A 675 -2.71 7.97 8.13
N ILE A 676 -1.70 7.61 7.33
CA ILE A 676 -1.40 6.20 7.07
C ILE A 676 -1.06 5.45 8.36
N ILE A 677 -0.24 6.05 9.23
CA ILE A 677 0.11 5.46 10.54
C ILE A 677 -1.14 5.37 11.42
N ASN A 678 -1.92 6.46 11.49
CA ASN A 678 -3.16 6.48 12.27
C ASN A 678 -4.14 5.40 11.80
N THR A 679 -4.34 5.24 10.49
CA THR A 679 -5.22 4.20 9.93
C THR A 679 -4.70 2.80 10.25
N ALA A 680 -3.39 2.56 10.22
CA ALA A 680 -2.81 1.28 10.60
C ALA A 680 -3.04 0.96 12.10
N LEU A 681 -2.88 1.95 12.99
CA LEU A 681 -3.15 1.80 14.43
C LEU A 681 -4.63 1.59 14.73
N VAL A 682 -5.52 2.37 14.09
CA VAL A 682 -6.97 2.19 14.24
C VAL A 682 -7.40 0.82 13.74
N ARG A 683 -6.80 0.33 12.65
CA ARG A 683 -7.05 -1.04 12.20
C ARG A 683 -6.61 -2.06 13.25
N ALA A 684 -5.42 -1.91 13.83
CA ALA A 684 -4.95 -2.80 14.89
C ALA A 684 -5.92 -2.84 16.07
N ALA A 685 -6.38 -1.67 16.51
CA ALA A 685 -7.35 -1.57 17.61
C ALA A 685 -8.72 -2.19 17.28
N ARG A 686 -9.12 -2.27 16.00
CA ARG A 686 -10.38 -2.88 15.56
C ARG A 686 -10.28 -4.38 15.36
N ILE A 687 -9.10 -4.89 15.03
CA ILE A 687 -8.90 -6.29 14.63
C ILE A 687 -8.32 -7.11 15.79
N CYS A 688 -7.35 -6.59 16.53
CA CYS A 688 -6.68 -7.39 17.55
C CYS A 688 -7.56 -7.60 18.78
N SER A 689 -7.64 -8.84 19.26
CA SER A 689 -8.14 -9.14 20.60
C SER A 689 -7.20 -8.56 21.65
N THR A 690 -7.76 -8.11 22.77
CA THR A 690 -7.03 -7.57 23.94
C THR A 690 -6.28 -8.64 24.71
#